data_AF-A0A3M7LWS5-F1
#
_entry.id   AF-A0A3M7LWS5-F1
#
_cell.length_a   1.000
_cell.length_b   1.000
_cell.length_c   1.000
_cell.angle_alpha   90.00
_cell.angle_beta   90.00
_cell.angle_gamma   90.00
#
_symmetry.space_group_name_H-M   'P 1'
#
loop_
_entity.id
_entity.type
_entity.pdbx_description
1 polymer ?
#
loop_
_entity_poly.entity_id
_entity_poly.type
_entity_poly.pdbx_seq_one_letter_code
_entity_poly.pdbx_strand_id
1 'polypeptide(L)'
;MGGNSTKATSGINGALTRTQVDEKIGDSVKQFYDDTLKSARDKARPDLIKVLTYKSAAAVEWLMDVFNLDLTLVSRLGGHSQPRTHRGHDAKFPGMAITYALMQRFEELAEQEPERVQLVKKAKVSKVNTEGNRATGVTYTFNGEETTLNGPVILATGGYAADFTEDSLLKKWRPDTFDLSTTNGAHATGDGHKMLMKIGANGIDMDKVQVHPTGLVDPKDPTAKTKFLAAEALRGEGGILLNNKGKRFCDDLGHRDYVSGMMWTEKEKGNWPIRLVLNSKASNVLDFHTRHYSGRGLMKKMTGKELAKEIGVSDKELQNEFQSYNSIAKGEKKDEWNKKYFHNLPFDINDTFHVAHMEPVLHFTMGGIEINDQAQCLNSEGKPFDGLYVCGELAGGVHGANRLGGSSLLGCVVYGRVAGESASKYLFQQALNNAGGAAVSRLGQISLHIDPSQPGKVSVEWGNSASGSSQVGSSADPVQQQKQLSAAPVMSSKADSNDPGKVTKPNDAKKFTIPDKEFSLEEVAKHNKKDDLWIAVKGIVMDVTNWTDEHPGGPQALFSHMGKDASEEFEMLHDDEVIPKYAPEIVIGRVKGQEYGVPVGAYSEPESLTHQAWRLARAFFLYRIQPAVQARTDALRSGNWTVKRLFTLVNALIVLWWLTLYWGERGVFDSAVDSCSWDKWEKWETGANPHRLIFVADPQLIDPHTYPGRPWPLNPLTYKYTDLYLRRTYSRFQTILYPDTIFFLGDLFDGGREWSTRTTTSPEKQYRKYGDDFWMKEYRRFGDIFFKHWGDAGMGPRPGQPGRKIISSLPGNHDLGFARGVQAGVRDRFNAYFGDGNRIDVIANHTFVSIDSLSLSAFGQESPQEVEHIWKPTKDFLQNAKRQKKRLIQRELRTHQGLKPYPGMPHYIVKTEDLAKAQLPHADDDVTEFPTILLSHIPLYRAPGTPCGPLRERWPPTPPPAGQPPLEHDDRNAIAVRGGYQYQNVLNREITADIAEKVGDIRYAFSGDDHDYCEVVHKAYTNAGGGIREITVKSISWAMGVRLPAVVLLSLWNPVDLHGKPKNGDASKTVQIKQCLLPDQIGTFLKYALLFGLTVILLLLRAILITFGVISLTPEPLQSPLLPTTNTSAKNNHANYASYQQYTHEAQSSNSSTSSDRTGTLLSARTSQARTQKYSFPLVQHAGYNAAKDVDDGDYDHGGNGKSKGRVKMYGQAGTRVGKKRKGVRLAWYEFRSGLAKVVCCGLMWYVWLVWGG
;
A
#
# COMPACT_ATOMS: atom_id res chain seq x y z
N MET A 1 -15.30 8.60 -15.05
CA MET A 1 -14.89 7.23 -15.46
C MET A 1 -15.74 6.21 -14.68
N GLY A 2 -15.50 4.90 -14.81
CA GLY A 2 -16.15 3.87 -13.98
C GLY A 2 -17.52 3.36 -14.46
N GLY A 3 -18.38 4.24 -14.98
CA GLY A 3 -19.63 3.87 -15.65
C GLY A 3 -20.62 3.13 -14.75
N ASN A 4 -21.32 2.12 -15.27
CA ASN A 4 -22.29 1.33 -14.50
C ASN A 4 -21.63 0.52 -13.36
N SER A 5 -20.37 0.12 -13.50
CA SER A 5 -19.65 -0.68 -12.49
C SER A 5 -19.53 0.05 -11.15
N THR A 6 -19.32 1.37 -11.17
CA THR A 6 -19.29 2.21 -9.97
C THR A 6 -20.63 2.22 -9.22
N LYS A 7 -21.75 2.09 -9.94
CA LYS A 7 -23.11 2.05 -9.37
C LYS A 7 -23.49 0.68 -8.76
N ALA A 8 -22.60 -0.32 -8.76
CA ALA A 8 -22.92 -1.67 -8.30
C ALA A 8 -22.94 -1.78 -6.76
N THR A 9 -24.12 -2.02 -6.18
CA THR A 9 -24.34 -1.91 -4.72
C THR A 9 -24.23 -3.21 -3.92
N SER A 10 -24.25 -4.40 -4.57
CA SER A 10 -24.42 -5.67 -3.86
C SER A 10 -23.15 -6.50 -3.63
N GLY A 11 -22.10 -6.31 -4.44
CA GLY A 11 -20.85 -7.08 -4.36
C GLY A 11 -20.49 -7.83 -5.66
N ILE A 12 -19.39 -8.59 -5.61
CA ILE A 12 -18.80 -9.36 -6.72
C ILE A 12 -18.80 -10.86 -6.40
N ASN A 13 -19.15 -11.73 -7.35
CA ASN A 13 -19.17 -13.17 -7.09
C ASN A 13 -17.77 -13.81 -7.13
N GLY A 14 -17.50 -14.76 -6.23
CA GLY A 14 -16.33 -15.64 -6.24
C GLY A 14 -16.65 -16.96 -5.58
N ALA A 15 -16.22 -18.09 -6.17
CA ALA A 15 -16.43 -19.43 -5.60
C ALA A 15 -15.09 -20.12 -5.32
N LEU A 16 -14.97 -20.73 -4.14
CA LEU A 16 -13.74 -21.28 -3.57
C LEU A 16 -12.66 -20.21 -3.32
N THR A 17 -13.05 -19.06 -2.76
CA THR A 17 -12.14 -17.99 -2.31
C THR A 17 -11.59 -18.27 -0.90
N ARG A 18 -10.41 -17.71 -0.56
CA ARG A 18 -9.88 -17.69 0.83
C ARG A 18 -10.96 -17.31 1.86
N THR A 19 -11.68 -16.21 1.61
CA THR A 19 -12.78 -15.73 2.46
C THR A 19 -13.86 -16.79 2.72
N GLN A 20 -14.36 -17.48 1.67
CA GLN A 20 -15.36 -18.53 1.85
C GLN A 20 -14.82 -19.71 2.68
N VAL A 21 -13.54 -20.05 2.53
CA VAL A 21 -12.89 -21.10 3.34
C VAL A 21 -12.80 -20.69 4.81
N ASP A 22 -12.46 -19.43 5.10
CA ASP A 22 -12.38 -18.91 6.46
C ASP A 22 -13.75 -18.77 7.16
N GLU A 23 -14.79 -18.38 6.43
CA GLU A 23 -16.19 -18.40 6.89
C GLU A 23 -16.80 -19.82 6.92
N LYS A 24 -16.05 -20.85 6.50
CA LYS A 24 -16.47 -22.26 6.42
C LYS A 24 -17.66 -22.52 5.49
N ILE A 25 -17.81 -21.70 4.45
CA ILE A 25 -18.83 -21.83 3.42
C ILE A 25 -18.46 -22.98 2.48
N GLY A 26 -19.25 -24.06 2.52
CA GLY A 26 -19.12 -25.22 1.62
C GLY A 26 -19.61 -24.96 0.20
N ASP A 27 -18.98 -24.02 -0.50
CA ASP A 27 -19.20 -23.72 -1.92
C ASP A 27 -18.12 -24.35 -2.81
N SER A 28 -18.40 -24.44 -4.12
CA SER A 28 -17.44 -24.91 -5.11
C SER A 28 -17.67 -24.26 -6.46
N VAL A 29 -16.61 -24.20 -7.27
CA VAL A 29 -16.66 -23.76 -8.67
C VAL A 29 -17.71 -24.53 -9.47
N LYS A 30 -17.95 -25.82 -9.17
CA LYS A 30 -18.98 -26.63 -9.83
C LYS A 30 -20.40 -26.19 -9.45
N GLN A 31 -20.67 -25.91 -8.17
CA GLN A 31 -21.98 -25.38 -7.74
C GLN A 31 -22.25 -23.99 -8.34
N PHE A 32 -21.25 -23.11 -8.41
CA PHE A 32 -21.40 -21.80 -9.05
C PHE A 32 -21.59 -21.90 -10.58
N TYR A 33 -20.88 -22.83 -11.23
CA TYR A 33 -21.11 -23.18 -12.64
C TYR A 33 -22.55 -23.68 -12.87
N ASP A 34 -23.05 -24.60 -12.05
CA ASP A 34 -24.39 -25.18 -12.20
C ASP A 34 -25.51 -24.16 -11.93
N ASP A 35 -25.37 -23.31 -10.92
CA ASP A 35 -26.32 -22.19 -10.68
C ASP A 35 -26.35 -21.24 -11.89
N THR A 36 -25.18 -20.91 -12.45
CA THR A 36 -25.06 -20.00 -13.60
C THR A 36 -25.65 -20.63 -14.86
N LEU A 37 -25.36 -21.92 -15.12
CA LEU A 37 -25.92 -22.69 -16.22
C LEU A 37 -27.46 -22.75 -16.14
N LYS A 38 -27.99 -23.04 -14.95
CA LYS A 38 -29.43 -23.08 -14.66
C LYS A 38 -30.11 -21.72 -14.84
N SER A 39 -29.40 -20.62 -14.55
CA SER A 39 -29.88 -19.25 -14.81
C SER A 39 -29.82 -18.88 -16.29
N ALA A 40 -28.84 -19.38 -17.04
CA ALA A 40 -28.67 -19.12 -18.47
C ALA A 40 -29.69 -19.85 -19.37
N ARG A 41 -30.30 -20.94 -18.89
CA ARG A 41 -31.35 -21.73 -19.57
C ARG A 41 -30.90 -22.26 -20.94
N ASP A 42 -31.79 -22.20 -21.94
CA ASP A 42 -31.56 -22.57 -23.35
C ASP A 42 -30.44 -21.75 -24.02
N LYS A 43 -30.10 -20.58 -23.46
CA LYS A 43 -29.01 -19.70 -23.93
C LYS A 43 -27.71 -19.90 -23.16
N ALA A 44 -27.52 -21.05 -22.53
CA ALA A 44 -26.26 -21.40 -21.88
C ALA A 44 -25.11 -21.54 -22.89
N ARG A 45 -24.00 -20.86 -22.62
CA ARG A 45 -22.71 -21.03 -23.29
C ARG A 45 -21.69 -21.66 -22.32
N PRO A 46 -21.55 -23.00 -22.30
CA PRO A 46 -20.67 -23.72 -21.37
C PRO A 46 -19.22 -23.25 -21.38
N ASP A 47 -18.71 -22.87 -22.56
CA ASP A 47 -17.42 -22.25 -22.79
C ASP A 47 -17.25 -20.96 -21.97
N LEU A 48 -18.19 -20.02 -22.15
CA LEU A 48 -18.12 -18.71 -21.49
C LEU A 48 -18.42 -18.78 -19.99
N ILE A 49 -19.39 -19.62 -19.59
CA ILE A 49 -19.77 -19.84 -18.19
C ILE A 49 -18.63 -20.52 -17.42
N LYS A 50 -17.89 -21.43 -18.06
CA LYS A 50 -16.69 -22.04 -17.47
C LYS A 50 -15.60 -21.01 -17.21
N VAL A 51 -15.27 -20.14 -18.18
CA VAL A 51 -14.29 -19.07 -17.96
C VAL A 51 -14.70 -18.14 -16.82
N LEU A 52 -15.96 -17.69 -16.81
CA LEU A 52 -16.51 -16.80 -15.78
C LEU A 52 -16.37 -17.40 -14.37
N THR A 53 -16.73 -18.66 -14.19
CA THR A 53 -16.82 -19.31 -12.87
C THR A 53 -15.49 -19.89 -12.40
N TYR A 54 -14.67 -20.47 -13.29
CA TYR A 54 -13.37 -21.06 -12.92
C TYR A 54 -12.29 -20.00 -12.69
N LYS A 55 -12.34 -18.84 -13.35
CA LYS A 55 -11.44 -17.70 -13.02
C LYS A 55 -11.98 -16.82 -11.87
N SER A 56 -13.07 -17.22 -11.18
CA SER A 56 -13.76 -16.33 -10.23
C SER A 56 -12.99 -16.06 -8.93
N ALA A 57 -12.44 -17.09 -8.27
CA ALA A 57 -11.60 -16.88 -7.08
C ALA A 57 -10.38 -15.99 -7.41
N ALA A 58 -9.62 -16.37 -8.43
CA ALA A 58 -8.47 -15.59 -8.92
C ALA A 58 -8.81 -14.17 -9.41
N ALA A 59 -10.09 -13.83 -9.64
CA ALA A 59 -10.54 -12.48 -9.94
C ALA A 59 -10.81 -11.66 -8.66
N VAL A 60 -11.50 -12.24 -7.67
CA VAL A 60 -11.72 -11.62 -6.35
C VAL A 60 -10.39 -11.43 -5.61
N GLU A 61 -9.55 -12.46 -5.59
CA GLU A 61 -8.26 -12.45 -4.90
C GLU A 61 -7.27 -11.46 -5.53
N TRP A 62 -7.27 -11.32 -6.85
CA TRP A 62 -6.50 -10.27 -7.53
C TRP A 62 -6.94 -8.85 -7.15
N LEU A 63 -8.23 -8.62 -6.90
CA LEU A 63 -8.71 -7.33 -6.37
C LEU A 63 -8.21 -7.10 -4.94
N MET A 64 -8.27 -8.14 -4.09
CA MET A 64 -7.79 -8.06 -2.70
C MET A 64 -6.27 -7.83 -2.63
N ASP A 65 -5.47 -8.67 -3.30
CA ASP A 65 -4.01 -8.68 -3.15
C ASP A 65 -3.31 -7.54 -3.91
N VAL A 66 -3.80 -7.13 -5.10
CA VAL A 66 -3.12 -6.13 -5.96
C VAL A 66 -3.61 -4.70 -5.70
N PHE A 67 -4.82 -4.53 -5.16
CA PHE A 67 -5.41 -3.21 -4.89
C PHE A 67 -5.74 -2.98 -3.41
N ASN A 68 -5.39 -3.92 -2.53
CA ASN A 68 -5.63 -3.86 -1.07
C ASN A 68 -7.12 -3.58 -0.74
N LEU A 69 -8.03 -4.23 -1.47
CA LEU A 69 -9.48 -4.07 -1.30
C LEU A 69 -10.04 -5.08 -0.29
N ASP A 70 -10.88 -4.61 0.63
CA ASP A 70 -11.67 -5.51 1.47
C ASP A 70 -12.83 -6.12 0.67
N LEU A 71 -12.85 -7.46 0.62
CA LEU A 71 -13.89 -8.30 0.02
C LEU A 71 -14.22 -9.50 0.95
N THR A 72 -14.09 -9.30 2.27
CA THR A 72 -14.16 -10.35 3.29
C THR A 72 -15.57 -10.69 3.82
N LEU A 73 -16.61 -9.91 3.50
CA LEU A 73 -17.99 -10.27 3.84
C LEU A 73 -18.67 -10.97 2.66
N VAL A 74 -19.39 -12.08 2.91
CA VAL A 74 -20.02 -12.89 1.84
C VAL A 74 -21.53 -13.02 2.02
N SER A 75 -22.30 -12.39 1.13
CA SER A 75 -23.77 -12.48 1.10
C SER A 75 -24.26 -13.58 0.13
N ARG A 76 -25.45 -14.16 0.38
CA ARG A 76 -26.19 -15.00 -0.59
C ARG A 76 -27.25 -14.17 -1.31
N LEU A 77 -27.12 -14.02 -2.63
CA LEU A 77 -28.09 -13.33 -3.49
C LEU A 77 -29.06 -14.29 -4.19
N GLY A 78 -30.01 -13.74 -4.96
CA GLY A 78 -31.08 -14.52 -5.59
C GLY A 78 -30.58 -15.55 -6.60
N GLY A 79 -31.17 -16.74 -6.57
CA GLY A 79 -30.80 -17.86 -7.45
C GLY A 79 -29.50 -18.62 -7.10
N HIS A 80 -28.72 -18.18 -6.10
CA HIS A 80 -27.50 -18.90 -5.68
C HIS A 80 -27.78 -20.00 -4.66
N SER A 81 -27.13 -21.15 -4.83
CA SER A 81 -27.07 -22.24 -3.85
C SER A 81 -26.29 -21.87 -2.58
N GLN A 82 -25.19 -21.11 -2.68
CA GLN A 82 -24.33 -20.73 -1.56
C GLN A 82 -24.09 -19.22 -1.46
N PRO A 83 -23.75 -18.69 -0.27
CA PRO A 83 -23.24 -17.33 -0.13
C PRO A 83 -21.91 -17.23 -0.88
N ARG A 84 -21.83 -16.30 -1.83
CA ARG A 84 -20.65 -16.14 -2.70
C ARG A 84 -20.46 -14.74 -3.27
N THR A 85 -21.27 -13.78 -2.83
CA THR A 85 -21.17 -12.39 -3.29
C THR A 85 -20.38 -11.58 -2.26
N HIS A 86 -19.13 -11.30 -2.61
CA HIS A 86 -18.14 -10.62 -1.78
C HIS A 86 -18.36 -9.10 -1.75
N ARG A 87 -18.18 -8.52 -0.56
CA ARG A 87 -18.18 -7.08 -0.27
C ARG A 87 -17.22 -6.79 0.89
N GLY A 88 -16.80 -5.53 1.04
CA GLY A 88 -16.03 -5.09 2.20
C GLY A 88 -16.90 -4.65 3.38
N HIS A 89 -16.25 -4.40 4.51
CA HIS A 89 -16.76 -3.67 5.67
C HIS A 89 -16.76 -2.15 5.47
N ASP A 90 -16.07 -1.66 4.43
CA ASP A 90 -15.98 -0.24 4.08
C ASP A 90 -17.34 0.46 4.04
N ALA A 91 -17.37 1.72 4.46
CA ALA A 91 -18.51 2.63 4.29
C ALA A 91 -18.64 3.13 2.83
N LYS A 92 -18.53 2.22 1.85
CA LYS A 92 -18.60 2.48 0.40
C LYS A 92 -19.28 1.28 -0.28
N PHE A 93 -20.08 1.51 -1.34
CA PHE A 93 -20.63 0.40 -2.12
C PHE A 93 -19.50 -0.37 -2.83
N PRO A 94 -19.57 -1.72 -2.97
CA PRO A 94 -18.49 -2.51 -3.54
C PRO A 94 -18.08 -2.09 -4.96
N GLY A 95 -19.04 -1.65 -5.78
CA GLY A 95 -18.77 -1.09 -7.11
C GLY A 95 -17.91 0.19 -7.06
N MET A 96 -18.15 1.06 -6.08
CA MET A 96 -17.33 2.26 -5.88
C MET A 96 -15.93 1.89 -5.40
N ALA A 97 -15.81 1.08 -4.35
CA ALA A 97 -14.51 0.64 -3.83
C ALA A 97 -13.62 0.00 -4.91
N ILE A 98 -14.17 -0.99 -5.64
CA ILE A 98 -13.48 -1.67 -6.74
C ILE A 98 -13.11 -0.69 -7.87
N THR A 99 -14.05 0.13 -8.35
CA THR A 99 -13.75 1.02 -9.49
C THR A 99 -12.84 2.18 -9.15
N TYR A 100 -12.90 2.72 -7.93
CA TYR A 100 -12.03 3.81 -7.49
C TYR A 100 -10.58 3.34 -7.36
N ALA A 101 -10.33 2.16 -6.75
CA ALA A 101 -8.97 1.61 -6.67
C ALA A 101 -8.39 1.24 -8.05
N LEU A 102 -9.20 0.66 -8.94
CA LEU A 102 -8.81 0.40 -10.34
C LEU A 102 -8.50 1.70 -11.11
N MET A 103 -9.33 2.74 -10.94
CA MET A 103 -9.15 4.04 -11.59
C MET A 103 -7.92 4.77 -11.07
N GLN A 104 -7.73 4.84 -9.75
CA GLN A 104 -6.57 5.46 -9.13
C GLN A 104 -5.28 4.79 -9.63
N ARG A 105 -5.21 3.46 -9.62
CA ARG A 105 -4.01 2.76 -10.07
C ARG A 105 -3.74 2.95 -11.58
N PHE A 106 -4.78 3.13 -12.39
CA PHE A 106 -4.63 3.46 -13.81
C PHE A 106 -4.16 4.91 -14.04
N GLU A 107 -4.66 5.87 -13.25
CA GLU A 107 -4.18 7.27 -13.25
C GLU A 107 -2.70 7.33 -12.82
N GLU A 108 -2.33 6.67 -11.72
CA GLU A 108 -0.94 6.57 -11.26
C GLU A 108 0.00 6.02 -12.33
N LEU A 109 -0.41 4.98 -13.07
CA LEU A 109 0.41 4.39 -14.13
C LEU A 109 0.53 5.32 -15.36
N ALA A 110 -0.52 6.06 -15.70
CA ALA A 110 -0.49 7.05 -16.79
C ALA A 110 0.33 8.30 -16.42
N GLU A 111 0.43 8.64 -15.14
CA GLU A 111 1.28 9.72 -14.62
C GLU A 111 2.76 9.31 -14.49
N GLN A 112 3.02 8.06 -14.07
CA GLN A 112 4.37 7.53 -13.84
C GLN A 112 5.08 7.03 -15.12
N GLU A 113 4.33 6.46 -16.07
CA GLU A 113 4.86 5.82 -17.28
C GLU A 113 4.07 6.26 -18.55
N PRO A 114 4.01 7.57 -18.86
CA PRO A 114 3.18 8.13 -19.93
C PRO A 114 3.57 7.67 -21.35
N GLU A 115 4.78 7.13 -21.54
CA GLU A 115 5.21 6.47 -22.77
C GLU A 115 4.69 5.03 -22.91
N ARG A 116 4.17 4.43 -21.83
CA ARG A 116 3.62 3.06 -21.79
C ARG A 116 2.10 3.02 -21.62
N VAL A 117 1.52 3.97 -20.88
CA VAL A 117 0.08 4.03 -20.58
C VAL A 117 -0.41 5.46 -20.73
N GLN A 118 -1.53 5.66 -21.43
CA GLN A 118 -2.14 6.99 -21.62
C GLN A 118 -3.64 6.94 -21.33
N LEU A 119 -4.15 8.00 -20.69
CA LEU A 119 -5.55 8.16 -20.30
C LEU A 119 -6.12 9.42 -20.95
N VAL A 120 -6.83 9.26 -22.06
CA VAL A 120 -7.54 10.36 -22.73
C VAL A 120 -8.98 10.42 -22.23
N LYS A 121 -9.28 11.40 -21.36
CA LYS A 121 -10.65 11.70 -20.90
C LYS A 121 -11.37 12.58 -21.94
N LYS A 122 -12.71 12.55 -21.96
CA LYS A 122 -13.57 13.29 -22.92
C LYS A 122 -13.38 12.94 -24.42
N ALA A 123 -12.66 11.87 -24.74
CA ALA A 123 -12.62 11.30 -26.10
C ALA A 123 -13.78 10.32 -26.32
N LYS A 124 -14.53 10.47 -27.42
CA LYS A 124 -15.58 9.51 -27.84
C LYS A 124 -15.15 8.78 -29.10
N VAL A 125 -14.97 7.46 -29.02
CA VAL A 125 -14.74 6.61 -30.20
C VAL A 125 -15.96 6.69 -31.11
N SER A 126 -15.76 7.10 -32.36
CA SER A 126 -16.79 7.19 -33.40
C SER A 126 -16.83 5.92 -34.27
N LYS A 127 -15.68 5.24 -34.43
CA LYS A 127 -15.53 4.09 -35.35
C LYS A 127 -14.38 3.16 -34.95
N VAL A 128 -14.58 1.84 -35.09
CA VAL A 128 -13.48 0.85 -35.22
C VAL A 128 -13.07 0.79 -36.68
N ASN A 129 -11.77 0.91 -36.96
CA ASN A 129 -11.21 0.81 -38.30
C ASN A 129 -10.84 -0.65 -38.62
N THR A 130 -11.15 -1.09 -39.83
CA THR A 130 -11.01 -2.49 -40.25
C THR A 130 -10.49 -2.61 -41.68
N GLU A 131 -9.64 -3.60 -41.93
CA GLU A 131 -9.21 -4.06 -43.24
C GLU A 131 -9.71 -5.50 -43.42
N GLY A 132 -10.84 -5.68 -44.11
CA GLY A 132 -11.54 -6.96 -44.14
C GLY A 132 -11.91 -7.41 -42.72
N ASN A 133 -11.47 -8.61 -42.34
CA ASN A 133 -11.73 -9.20 -41.02
C ASN A 133 -10.70 -8.80 -39.93
N ARG A 134 -9.78 -7.86 -40.21
CA ARG A 134 -8.78 -7.37 -39.25
C ARG A 134 -9.14 -5.98 -38.73
N ALA A 135 -9.18 -5.79 -37.42
CA ALA A 135 -9.22 -4.46 -36.82
C ALA A 135 -7.82 -3.83 -36.86
N THR A 136 -7.74 -2.60 -37.35
CA THR A 136 -6.49 -1.85 -37.52
C THR A 136 -6.36 -0.67 -36.57
N GLY A 137 -7.44 -0.25 -35.91
CA GLY A 137 -7.42 0.84 -34.95
C GLY A 137 -8.80 1.40 -34.61
N VAL A 138 -8.83 2.61 -34.05
CA VAL A 138 -10.04 3.37 -33.73
C VAL A 138 -9.91 4.82 -34.20
N THR A 139 -11.03 5.40 -34.63
CA THR A 139 -11.19 6.85 -34.78
C THR A 139 -12.05 7.36 -33.62
N TYR A 140 -11.63 8.45 -32.99
CA TYR A 140 -12.35 9.12 -31.91
C TYR A 140 -12.39 10.62 -32.11
N THR A 141 -13.44 11.25 -31.60
CA THR A 141 -13.54 12.71 -31.51
C THR A 141 -13.03 13.18 -30.14
N PHE A 142 -12.15 14.18 -30.11
CA PHE A 142 -11.66 14.85 -28.91
C PHE A 142 -11.60 16.36 -29.17
N ASN A 143 -12.16 17.17 -28.26
CA ASN A 143 -12.32 18.63 -28.41
C ASN A 143 -12.98 19.11 -29.73
N GLY A 144 -13.67 18.22 -30.46
CA GLY A 144 -14.29 18.49 -31.76
C GLY A 144 -13.47 18.04 -32.98
N GLU A 145 -12.21 17.67 -32.81
CA GLU A 145 -11.37 17.11 -33.87
C GLU A 145 -11.46 15.57 -33.88
N GLU A 146 -11.49 14.95 -35.08
CA GLU A 146 -11.35 13.50 -35.21
C GLU A 146 -9.88 13.09 -35.30
N THR A 147 -9.46 12.17 -34.42
CA THR A 147 -8.13 11.58 -34.37
C THR A 147 -8.22 10.07 -34.57
N THR A 148 -7.22 9.46 -35.20
CA THR A 148 -7.17 8.01 -35.44
C THR A 148 -5.90 7.39 -34.84
N LEU A 149 -6.07 6.36 -34.03
CA LEU A 149 -4.99 5.56 -33.46
C LEU A 149 -5.03 4.14 -34.02
N ASN A 150 -3.86 3.61 -34.36
CA ASN A 150 -3.70 2.29 -34.96
C ASN A 150 -3.21 1.26 -33.95
N GLY A 151 -3.72 0.02 -34.03
CA GLY A 151 -3.40 -1.09 -33.12
C GLY A 151 -4.57 -2.04 -32.92
N PRO A 152 -4.40 -3.11 -32.11
CA PRO A 152 -5.51 -3.95 -31.65
C PRO A 152 -6.47 -3.13 -30.78
N VAL A 153 -7.73 -3.57 -30.75
CA VAL A 153 -8.81 -2.84 -30.09
C VAL A 153 -9.47 -3.73 -29.05
N ILE A 154 -9.61 -3.22 -27.81
CA ILE A 154 -10.44 -3.81 -26.77
C ILE A 154 -11.60 -2.85 -26.51
N LEU A 155 -12.84 -3.30 -26.66
CA LEU A 155 -14.03 -2.52 -26.32
C LEU A 155 -14.72 -3.04 -25.05
N ALA A 156 -15.01 -2.11 -24.15
CA ALA A 156 -15.61 -2.35 -22.83
C ALA A 156 -16.71 -1.33 -22.52
N THR A 157 -17.53 -0.97 -23.52
CA THR A 157 -18.43 0.20 -23.48
C THR A 157 -19.66 0.05 -22.57
N GLY A 158 -19.95 -1.16 -22.09
CA GLY A 158 -21.19 -1.46 -21.36
C GLY A 158 -22.42 -1.66 -22.25
N GLY A 159 -23.57 -1.84 -21.60
CA GLY A 159 -24.85 -2.19 -22.22
C GLY A 159 -25.62 -1.04 -22.90
N TYR A 160 -26.89 -1.35 -23.24
CA TYR A 160 -27.84 -0.44 -23.90
C TYR A 160 -29.12 -0.17 -23.08
N ALA A 161 -29.13 -0.49 -21.78
CA ALA A 161 -30.30 -0.35 -20.91
C ALA A 161 -30.61 1.09 -20.42
N ALA A 162 -29.97 2.12 -21.00
CA ALA A 162 -30.40 3.52 -20.89
C ALA A 162 -30.75 4.14 -22.26
N ASP A 163 -30.74 3.35 -23.34
CA ASP A 163 -31.00 3.85 -24.68
C ASP A 163 -32.52 4.05 -24.92
N PHE A 164 -32.98 5.30 -24.85
CA PHE A 164 -34.38 5.68 -25.07
C PHE A 164 -34.59 6.50 -26.35
N THR A 165 -33.68 6.43 -27.32
CA THR A 165 -33.85 7.08 -28.64
C THR A 165 -34.74 6.25 -29.58
N GLU A 166 -35.09 6.80 -30.74
CA GLU A 166 -35.83 6.08 -31.78
C GLU A 166 -35.00 4.97 -32.46
N ASP A 167 -33.68 5.14 -32.58
CA ASP A 167 -32.75 4.11 -33.10
C ASP A 167 -32.34 3.08 -32.03
N SER A 168 -33.00 3.09 -30.87
CA SER A 168 -32.59 2.31 -29.70
C SER A 168 -32.61 0.81 -29.93
N LEU A 169 -31.54 0.15 -29.48
CA LEU A 169 -31.47 -1.32 -29.44
C LEU A 169 -32.51 -1.91 -28.48
N LEU A 170 -32.85 -1.20 -27.39
CA LEU A 170 -33.92 -1.58 -26.49
C LEU A 170 -35.28 -1.51 -27.20
N LYS A 171 -35.55 -0.42 -27.92
CA LYS A 171 -36.82 -0.25 -28.67
C LYS A 171 -36.98 -1.30 -29.78
N LYS A 172 -35.87 -1.64 -30.45
CA LYS A 172 -35.82 -2.64 -31.52
C LYS A 172 -36.08 -4.07 -31.04
N TRP A 173 -35.49 -4.48 -29.92
CA TRP A 173 -35.49 -5.88 -29.48
C TRP A 173 -36.45 -6.18 -28.31
N ARG A 174 -36.79 -5.19 -27.48
CA ARG A 174 -37.66 -5.33 -26.29
C ARG A 174 -38.57 -4.11 -26.07
N PRO A 175 -39.43 -3.77 -27.05
CA PRO A 175 -40.37 -2.64 -26.94
C PRO A 175 -41.31 -2.78 -25.73
N ASP A 176 -41.61 -4.01 -25.30
CA ASP A 176 -42.39 -4.34 -24.09
C ASP A 176 -41.79 -3.81 -22.78
N THR A 177 -40.51 -3.43 -22.76
CA THR A 177 -39.82 -2.87 -21.59
C THR A 177 -39.34 -1.43 -21.77
N PHE A 178 -39.52 -0.84 -22.95
CA PHE A 178 -38.99 0.50 -23.29
C PHE A 178 -39.49 1.61 -22.35
N ASP A 179 -40.75 1.50 -21.90
CA ASP A 179 -41.37 2.51 -21.02
C ASP A 179 -40.93 2.41 -19.55
N LEU A 180 -40.30 1.31 -19.12
CA LEU A 180 -39.81 1.15 -17.74
C LEU A 180 -38.71 2.17 -17.38
N SER A 181 -38.62 2.53 -16.09
CA SER A 181 -37.49 3.27 -15.54
C SER A 181 -36.20 2.42 -15.57
N THR A 182 -35.02 3.03 -15.62
CA THR A 182 -33.72 2.33 -15.59
C THR A 182 -32.90 2.63 -14.33
N THR A 183 -31.95 1.76 -14.01
CA THR A 183 -30.92 1.96 -12.96
C THR A 183 -29.55 2.35 -13.53
N ASN A 184 -29.43 2.39 -14.86
CA ASN A 184 -28.20 2.70 -15.58
C ASN A 184 -27.82 4.19 -15.44
N GLY A 185 -26.62 4.57 -15.92
CA GLY A 185 -26.33 5.97 -16.24
C GLY A 185 -26.67 6.28 -17.70
N ALA A 186 -26.85 7.56 -18.03
CA ALA A 186 -27.20 8.01 -19.38
C ALA A 186 -26.16 7.65 -20.47
N HIS A 187 -24.96 7.22 -20.07
CA HIS A 187 -23.91 6.70 -20.97
C HIS A 187 -24.18 5.29 -21.52
N ALA A 188 -25.16 4.55 -20.99
CA ALA A 188 -25.43 3.16 -21.37
C ALA A 188 -26.35 3.06 -22.61
N THR A 189 -25.91 3.66 -23.72
CA THR A 189 -26.65 3.84 -24.99
C THR A 189 -26.36 2.78 -26.05
N GLY A 190 -25.50 1.79 -25.75
CA GLY A 190 -25.16 0.74 -26.72
C GLY A 190 -24.27 1.18 -27.88
N ASP A 191 -23.62 2.34 -27.84
CA ASP A 191 -22.78 2.87 -28.94
C ASP A 191 -21.79 1.83 -29.48
N GLY A 192 -21.10 1.10 -28.59
CA GLY A 192 -20.18 0.02 -28.97
C GLY A 192 -20.86 -1.15 -29.69
N HIS A 193 -22.10 -1.49 -29.33
CA HIS A 193 -22.89 -2.50 -30.05
C HIS A 193 -23.25 -2.01 -31.45
N LYS A 194 -23.81 -0.80 -31.56
CA LYS A 194 -24.19 -0.17 -32.84
C LYS A 194 -22.98 -0.06 -33.79
N MET A 195 -21.82 0.29 -33.24
CA MET A 195 -20.54 0.39 -33.97
C MET A 195 -20.00 -0.97 -34.44
N LEU A 196 -20.01 -1.99 -33.57
CA LEU A 196 -19.49 -3.32 -33.88
C LEU A 196 -20.37 -4.08 -34.86
N MET A 197 -21.70 -4.04 -34.69
CA MET A 197 -22.63 -4.66 -35.65
C MET A 197 -22.51 -4.04 -37.04
N LYS A 198 -22.18 -2.74 -37.14
CA LYS A 198 -21.95 -2.04 -38.42
C LYS A 198 -20.70 -2.52 -39.18
N ILE A 199 -19.71 -3.11 -38.50
CA ILE A 199 -18.54 -3.74 -39.14
C ILE A 199 -18.67 -5.26 -39.30
N GLY A 200 -19.86 -5.83 -39.06
CA GLY A 200 -20.14 -7.26 -39.26
C GLY A 200 -19.95 -8.16 -38.02
N ALA A 201 -19.81 -7.58 -36.83
CA ALA A 201 -19.82 -8.37 -35.59
C ALA A 201 -21.20 -8.95 -35.30
N ASN A 202 -21.24 -10.20 -34.84
CA ASN A 202 -22.50 -10.88 -34.53
C ASN A 202 -23.09 -10.36 -33.21
N GLY A 203 -24.38 -10.02 -33.21
CA GLY A 203 -25.11 -9.60 -32.01
C GLY A 203 -26.05 -10.71 -31.55
N ILE A 204 -25.74 -11.35 -30.42
CA ILE A 204 -26.47 -12.51 -29.90
C ILE A 204 -27.34 -12.15 -28.71
N ASP A 205 -28.46 -12.85 -28.55
CA ASP A 205 -29.38 -12.74 -27.41
C ASP A 205 -29.85 -11.31 -27.10
N MET A 206 -29.92 -10.43 -28.11
CA MET A 206 -30.24 -9.00 -27.96
C MET A 206 -31.63 -8.71 -27.35
N ASP A 207 -32.52 -9.70 -27.29
CA ASP A 207 -33.81 -9.63 -26.59
C ASP A 207 -33.69 -9.89 -25.07
N LYS A 208 -32.56 -10.45 -24.60
CA LYS A 208 -32.29 -10.79 -23.20
C LYS A 208 -31.83 -9.54 -22.43
N VAL A 209 -32.79 -8.67 -22.16
CA VAL A 209 -32.67 -7.53 -21.23
C VAL A 209 -33.30 -7.91 -19.89
N GLN A 210 -32.54 -7.77 -18.79
CA GLN A 210 -32.99 -8.04 -17.43
C GLN A 210 -33.62 -6.80 -16.80
N VAL A 211 -34.86 -6.97 -16.35
CA VAL A 211 -35.52 -6.10 -15.39
C VAL A 211 -35.14 -6.55 -13.96
N HIS A 212 -34.87 -5.61 -13.07
CA HIS A 212 -34.60 -5.84 -11.66
C HIS A 212 -35.87 -5.57 -10.85
N PRO A 213 -36.26 -6.41 -9.87
CA PRO A 213 -37.49 -6.23 -9.11
C PRO A 213 -37.45 -5.05 -8.13
N THR A 214 -36.26 -4.65 -7.66
CA THR A 214 -36.09 -3.66 -6.58
C THR A 214 -35.35 -2.41 -7.03
N GLY A 215 -36.04 -1.54 -7.77
CA GLY A 215 -35.68 -0.14 -7.96
C GLY A 215 -36.38 0.74 -6.91
N LEU A 216 -35.65 1.69 -6.32
CA LEU A 216 -36.16 2.62 -5.30
C LEU A 216 -37.03 3.70 -5.95
N VAL A 217 -38.28 3.80 -5.53
CA VAL A 217 -39.19 4.88 -5.91
C VAL A 217 -38.97 6.04 -4.93
N ASP A 218 -38.50 7.19 -5.43
CA ASP A 218 -38.47 8.42 -4.63
C ASP A 218 -39.91 8.91 -4.41
N PRO A 219 -40.38 9.13 -3.17
CA PRO A 219 -41.70 9.69 -2.92
C PRO A 219 -41.92 11.10 -3.48
N LYS A 220 -40.85 11.85 -3.78
CA LYS A 220 -40.88 13.23 -4.32
C LYS A 220 -40.95 13.26 -5.85
N ASP A 221 -40.32 12.29 -6.52
CA ASP A 221 -40.45 12.07 -7.97
C ASP A 221 -40.66 10.57 -8.26
N PRO A 222 -41.89 10.06 -8.09
CA PRO A 222 -42.21 8.68 -8.46
C PRO A 222 -42.10 8.41 -9.96
N THR A 223 -42.00 9.45 -10.79
CA THR A 223 -41.94 9.40 -12.26
C THR A 223 -40.52 9.39 -12.83
N ALA A 224 -39.49 9.52 -12.00
CA ALA A 224 -38.09 9.58 -12.42
C ALA A 224 -37.68 8.39 -13.33
N LYS A 225 -37.41 8.65 -14.61
CA LYS A 225 -37.00 7.61 -15.59
C LYS A 225 -35.67 6.93 -15.23
N THR A 226 -34.84 7.54 -14.39
CA THR A 226 -33.65 6.90 -13.77
C THR A 226 -33.83 6.79 -12.26
N LYS A 227 -33.67 5.59 -11.69
CA LYS A 227 -33.90 5.29 -10.27
C LYS A 227 -32.67 4.65 -9.62
N PHE A 228 -32.58 4.76 -8.30
CA PHE A 228 -31.52 4.09 -7.53
C PHE A 228 -31.84 2.59 -7.38
N LEU A 229 -30.81 1.75 -7.51
CA LEU A 229 -30.93 0.30 -7.31
C LEU A 229 -30.94 -0.02 -5.81
N ALA A 230 -32.04 -0.58 -5.29
CA ALA A 230 -32.01 -1.22 -3.97
C ALA A 230 -31.18 -2.50 -4.09
N ALA A 231 -30.08 -2.60 -3.35
CA ALA A 231 -29.16 -3.73 -3.43
C ALA A 231 -29.88 -5.07 -3.20
N GLU A 232 -29.54 -6.09 -4.00
CA GLU A 232 -30.10 -7.43 -3.82
C GLU A 232 -29.66 -8.05 -2.48
N ALA A 233 -28.51 -7.58 -1.94
CA ALA A 233 -28.06 -7.89 -0.59
C ALA A 233 -29.12 -7.57 0.48
N LEU A 234 -29.95 -6.52 0.30
CA LEU A 234 -31.04 -6.20 1.24
C LEU A 234 -32.04 -7.36 1.39
N ARG A 235 -32.30 -8.11 0.31
CA ARG A 235 -33.11 -9.34 0.34
C ARG A 235 -32.30 -10.55 0.81
N GLY A 236 -31.03 -10.64 0.39
CA GLY A 236 -30.09 -11.69 0.80
C GLY A 236 -29.93 -11.79 2.31
N GLU A 237 -29.74 -10.64 2.97
CA GLU A 237 -29.62 -10.48 4.42
C GLU A 237 -30.98 -10.50 5.15
N GLY A 238 -32.06 -10.99 4.52
CA GLY A 238 -33.34 -11.30 5.18
C GLY A 238 -34.47 -10.29 4.99
N GLY A 239 -34.27 -9.20 4.24
CA GLY A 239 -35.34 -8.27 3.89
C GLY A 239 -36.42 -8.91 3.01
N ILE A 240 -37.69 -8.60 3.29
CA ILE A 240 -38.86 -9.21 2.64
C ILE A 240 -39.65 -8.20 1.80
N LEU A 241 -40.35 -8.69 0.78
CA LEU A 241 -41.28 -7.92 -0.04
C LEU A 241 -42.72 -8.11 0.45
N LEU A 242 -43.36 -7.02 0.87
CA LEU A 242 -44.78 -6.98 1.24
C LEU A 242 -45.59 -6.17 0.23
N ASN A 243 -46.79 -6.63 -0.08
CA ASN A 243 -47.76 -5.88 -0.89
C ASN A 243 -48.56 -4.86 -0.05
N ASN A 244 -49.51 -4.14 -0.68
CA ASN A 244 -50.33 -3.13 0.03
C ASN A 244 -51.28 -3.68 1.10
N LYS A 245 -51.40 -5.00 1.25
CA LYS A 245 -52.15 -5.69 2.33
C LYS A 245 -51.22 -6.24 3.42
N GLY A 246 -49.94 -5.88 3.38
CA GLY A 246 -48.93 -6.34 4.34
C GLY A 246 -48.60 -7.82 4.22
N LYS A 247 -48.83 -8.42 3.04
CA LYS A 247 -48.62 -9.85 2.78
C LYS A 247 -47.41 -10.12 1.89
N ARG A 248 -46.69 -11.21 2.18
CA ARG A 248 -45.74 -11.80 1.24
C ARG A 248 -46.48 -12.37 0.03
N PHE A 249 -45.81 -12.42 -1.12
CA PHE A 249 -46.38 -12.88 -2.38
C PHE A 249 -45.42 -13.70 -3.26
N CYS A 250 -44.17 -13.93 -2.83
CA CYS A 250 -43.16 -14.70 -3.57
C CYS A 250 -42.02 -15.20 -2.65
N ASP A 251 -41.09 -15.99 -3.20
CA ASP A 251 -39.73 -16.09 -2.65
C ASP A 251 -38.89 -14.89 -3.13
N ASP A 252 -38.57 -13.99 -2.20
CA ASP A 252 -37.73 -12.80 -2.38
C ASP A 252 -36.30 -13.10 -2.87
N LEU A 253 -35.85 -14.37 -2.79
CA LEU A 253 -34.55 -14.89 -3.25
C LEU A 253 -34.66 -15.77 -4.51
N GLY A 254 -35.83 -15.79 -5.15
CA GLY A 254 -35.98 -16.35 -6.50
C GLY A 254 -35.18 -15.57 -7.55
N HIS A 255 -35.21 -16.06 -8.79
CA HIS A 255 -34.56 -15.36 -9.91
C HIS A 255 -35.24 -14.01 -10.17
N ARG A 256 -34.49 -13.05 -10.71
CA ARG A 256 -34.94 -11.67 -10.91
C ARG A 256 -36.18 -11.58 -11.79
N ASP A 257 -36.26 -12.38 -12.84
CA ASP A 257 -37.42 -12.48 -13.73
C ASP A 257 -38.66 -13.07 -13.04
N TYR A 258 -38.49 -14.07 -12.16
CA TYR A 258 -39.57 -14.60 -11.33
C TYR A 258 -40.09 -13.57 -10.31
N VAL A 259 -39.20 -12.97 -9.50
CA VAL A 259 -39.61 -11.97 -8.48
C VAL A 259 -40.26 -10.77 -9.16
N SER A 260 -39.73 -10.37 -10.32
CA SER A 260 -40.37 -9.40 -11.20
C SER A 260 -41.77 -9.85 -11.62
N GLY A 261 -41.94 -10.99 -12.31
CA GLY A 261 -43.26 -11.45 -12.78
C GLY A 261 -44.32 -11.48 -11.66
N MET A 262 -43.94 -11.94 -10.45
CA MET A 262 -44.84 -11.93 -9.29
C MET A 262 -45.27 -10.51 -8.87
N MET A 263 -44.39 -9.50 -8.98
CA MET A 263 -44.75 -8.09 -8.73
C MET A 263 -45.72 -7.51 -9.78
N TRP A 264 -45.67 -7.97 -11.05
CA TRP A 264 -46.65 -7.54 -12.06
C TRP A 264 -48.00 -8.17 -11.76
N THR A 265 -48.04 -9.47 -11.43
CA THR A 265 -49.26 -10.16 -10.99
C THR A 265 -49.89 -9.54 -9.74
N GLU A 266 -49.10 -9.01 -8.80
CA GLU A 266 -49.64 -8.21 -7.68
C GLU A 266 -50.15 -6.83 -8.13
N LYS A 267 -49.48 -6.17 -9.09
CA LYS A 267 -49.93 -4.89 -9.68
C LYS A 267 -51.27 -5.04 -10.41
N GLU A 268 -51.44 -6.12 -11.17
CA GLU A 268 -52.68 -6.49 -11.88
C GLU A 268 -53.86 -6.74 -10.92
N LYS A 269 -53.59 -7.34 -9.75
CA LYS A 269 -54.59 -7.50 -8.66
C LYS A 269 -54.90 -6.21 -7.90
N GLY A 270 -54.25 -5.08 -8.23
CA GLY A 270 -54.36 -3.84 -7.47
C GLY A 270 -53.65 -3.85 -6.11
N ASN A 271 -52.73 -4.80 -5.86
CA ASN A 271 -52.02 -4.94 -4.58
C ASN A 271 -50.78 -4.02 -4.46
N TRP A 272 -50.80 -2.85 -5.11
CA TRP A 272 -49.70 -1.88 -5.19
C TRP A 272 -49.83 -0.75 -4.14
N PRO A 273 -48.75 -0.17 -3.58
CA PRO A 273 -47.33 -0.42 -3.84
C PRO A 273 -46.73 -1.60 -3.08
N ILE A 274 -45.68 -2.16 -3.67
CA ILE A 274 -44.79 -3.13 -3.01
C ILE A 274 -43.77 -2.39 -2.14
N ARG A 275 -43.55 -2.89 -0.93
CA ARG A 275 -42.57 -2.39 0.04
C ARG A 275 -41.49 -3.44 0.27
N LEU A 276 -40.22 -3.04 0.22
CA LEU A 276 -39.12 -3.80 0.81
C LEU A 276 -39.04 -3.44 2.29
N VAL A 277 -38.99 -4.43 3.17
CA VAL A 277 -38.96 -4.29 4.63
C VAL A 277 -37.77 -5.04 5.20
N LEU A 278 -36.83 -4.33 5.81
CA LEU A 278 -35.72 -4.89 6.58
C LEU A 278 -35.98 -4.68 8.07
N ASN A 279 -35.81 -5.73 8.88
CA ASN A 279 -35.79 -5.63 10.34
C ASN A 279 -34.44 -5.04 10.84
N SER A 280 -34.30 -4.79 12.14
CA SER A 280 -33.11 -4.12 12.67
C SER A 280 -31.83 -4.92 12.41
N LYS A 281 -31.89 -6.25 12.57
CA LYS A 281 -30.78 -7.18 12.30
C LYS A 281 -30.29 -7.09 10.86
N ALA A 282 -31.20 -7.18 9.89
CA ALA A 282 -30.88 -7.09 8.47
C ALA A 282 -30.32 -5.71 8.09
N SER A 283 -30.85 -4.62 8.67
CA SER A 283 -30.29 -3.28 8.44
C SER A 283 -28.92 -3.09 9.06
N ASN A 284 -28.62 -3.63 10.25
CA ASN A 284 -27.32 -3.44 10.89
C ASN A 284 -26.18 -4.12 10.09
N VAL A 285 -26.46 -5.23 9.41
CA VAL A 285 -25.51 -5.94 8.52
C VAL A 285 -25.25 -5.20 7.20
N LEU A 286 -26.08 -4.19 6.89
CA LEU A 286 -26.04 -3.34 5.70
C LEU A 286 -26.21 -1.86 6.07
N ASP A 287 -25.66 -1.43 7.22
CA ASP A 287 -25.96 -0.11 7.80
C ASP A 287 -25.64 1.04 6.84
N PHE A 288 -24.51 0.96 6.14
CA PHE A 288 -24.15 1.91 5.09
C PHE A 288 -25.23 2.03 4.00
N HIS A 289 -25.77 0.91 3.51
CA HIS A 289 -26.86 0.92 2.53
C HIS A 289 -28.10 1.60 3.08
N THR A 290 -28.54 1.23 4.28
CA THR A 290 -29.75 1.81 4.88
C THR A 290 -29.58 3.30 5.20
N ARG A 291 -28.42 3.72 5.74
CA ARG A 291 -28.04 5.13 5.91
C ARG A 291 -28.09 5.89 4.59
N HIS A 292 -27.43 5.38 3.54
CA HIS A 292 -27.34 6.04 2.24
C HIS A 292 -28.72 6.23 1.58
N TYR A 293 -29.57 5.19 1.61
CA TYR A 293 -30.92 5.28 1.05
C TYR A 293 -31.83 6.17 1.91
N SER A 294 -31.66 6.20 3.24
CA SER A 294 -32.44 7.07 4.12
C SER A 294 -32.03 8.54 4.06
N GLY A 295 -30.74 8.87 3.98
CA GLY A 295 -30.27 10.25 3.77
C GLY A 295 -30.81 10.85 2.46
N ARG A 296 -30.90 10.05 1.39
CA ARG A 296 -31.54 10.44 0.13
C ARG A 296 -33.08 10.52 0.21
N GLY A 297 -33.70 10.08 1.30
CA GLY A 297 -35.16 10.03 1.47
C GLY A 297 -35.86 8.90 0.70
N LEU A 298 -35.10 7.93 0.17
CA LEU A 298 -35.60 6.79 -0.60
C LEU A 298 -36.05 5.61 0.30
N MET A 299 -35.67 5.65 1.57
CA MET A 299 -35.96 4.62 2.57
C MET A 299 -36.25 5.28 3.92
N LYS A 300 -37.26 4.81 4.64
CA LYS A 300 -37.74 5.38 5.90
C LYS A 300 -37.56 4.39 7.05
N LYS A 301 -37.01 4.84 8.16
CA LYS A 301 -36.94 4.10 9.43
C LYS A 301 -38.24 4.31 10.21
N MET A 302 -38.84 3.24 10.72
CA MET A 302 -40.13 3.27 11.45
C MET A 302 -40.29 2.05 12.36
N THR A 303 -41.15 2.13 13.38
CA THR A 303 -41.56 0.95 14.18
C THR A 303 -42.51 0.06 13.40
N GLY A 304 -42.65 -1.22 13.79
CA GLY A 304 -43.60 -2.13 13.15
C GLY A 304 -45.08 -1.69 13.24
N LYS A 305 -45.43 -0.90 14.26
CA LYS A 305 -46.78 -0.31 14.42
C LYS A 305 -47.02 0.85 13.44
N GLU A 306 -46.01 1.68 13.22
CA GLU A 306 -46.06 2.71 12.17
C GLU A 306 -46.11 2.07 10.78
N LEU A 307 -45.43 0.95 10.56
CA LEU A 307 -45.51 0.17 9.33
C LEU A 307 -46.93 -0.42 9.12
N ALA A 308 -47.54 -1.02 10.15
CA ALA A 308 -48.93 -1.50 10.08
C ALA A 308 -49.89 -0.36 9.70
N LYS A 309 -49.75 0.81 10.33
CA LYS A 309 -50.50 2.04 10.03
C LYS A 309 -50.25 2.60 8.63
N GLU A 310 -49.01 2.54 8.11
CA GLU A 310 -48.65 3.01 6.77
C GLU A 310 -49.14 2.06 5.66
N ILE A 311 -49.27 0.77 5.96
CA ILE A 311 -49.89 -0.23 5.09
C ILE A 311 -51.43 -0.12 5.13
N GLY A 312 -52.00 0.16 6.30
CA GLY A 312 -53.46 0.18 6.52
C GLY A 312 -54.03 -1.11 7.10
N VAL A 313 -53.22 -1.88 7.84
CA VAL A 313 -53.61 -3.14 8.53
C VAL A 313 -53.46 -3.00 10.04
N SER A 314 -54.09 -3.89 10.81
CA SER A 314 -53.92 -3.90 12.28
C SER A 314 -52.57 -4.47 12.71
N ASP A 315 -52.07 -4.04 13.88
CA ASP A 315 -50.89 -4.60 14.55
C ASP A 315 -50.91 -6.14 14.57
N LYS A 316 -52.09 -6.73 14.81
CA LYS A 316 -52.27 -8.18 14.91
C LYS A 316 -52.13 -8.89 13.56
N GLU A 317 -52.58 -8.30 12.46
CA GLU A 317 -52.49 -8.91 11.14
C GLU A 317 -51.06 -8.92 10.59
N LEU A 318 -50.29 -7.86 10.87
CA LEU A 318 -48.87 -7.79 10.50
C LEU A 318 -48.02 -8.71 11.40
N GLN A 319 -48.28 -8.73 12.71
CA GLN A 319 -47.61 -9.66 13.63
C GLN A 319 -47.90 -11.13 13.28
N ASN A 320 -49.15 -11.46 12.88
CA ASN A 320 -49.49 -12.80 12.41
C ASN A 320 -48.71 -13.18 11.12
N GLU A 321 -48.47 -12.22 10.22
CA GLU A 321 -47.64 -12.44 9.02
C GLU A 321 -46.19 -12.75 9.39
N PHE A 322 -45.60 -11.93 10.26
CA PHE A 322 -44.23 -12.12 10.75
C PHE A 322 -44.08 -13.44 11.52
N GLN A 323 -45.06 -13.81 12.35
CA GLN A 323 -45.08 -15.11 13.03
C GLN A 323 -45.18 -16.28 12.04
N SER A 324 -46.04 -16.20 11.03
CA SER A 324 -46.10 -17.21 9.96
C SER A 324 -44.76 -17.32 9.21
N TYR A 325 -44.09 -16.20 8.91
CA TYR A 325 -42.76 -16.20 8.28
C TYR A 325 -41.67 -16.82 9.17
N ASN A 326 -41.67 -16.50 10.46
CA ASN A 326 -40.75 -17.10 11.44
C ASN A 326 -40.94 -18.61 11.57
N SER A 327 -42.20 -19.09 11.67
CA SER A 327 -42.52 -20.52 11.73
C SER A 327 -42.17 -21.25 10.44
N ILE A 328 -42.38 -20.62 9.28
CA ILE A 328 -41.91 -21.14 7.98
C ILE A 328 -40.38 -21.33 8.00
N ALA A 329 -39.64 -20.32 8.44
CA ALA A 329 -38.17 -20.35 8.41
C ALA A 329 -37.55 -21.36 9.39
N LYS A 330 -38.23 -21.70 10.49
CA LYS A 330 -37.85 -22.81 11.39
C LYS A 330 -38.19 -24.20 10.83
N GLY A 331 -38.98 -24.29 9.76
CA GLY A 331 -39.54 -25.56 9.26
C GLY A 331 -40.81 -26.04 9.99
N GLU A 332 -41.42 -25.22 10.87
CA GLU A 332 -42.69 -25.53 11.53
C GLU A 332 -43.88 -25.49 10.54
N LYS A 333 -43.75 -24.72 9.45
CA LYS A 333 -44.74 -24.58 8.36
C LYS A 333 -44.03 -24.62 7.00
N LYS A 334 -44.67 -25.12 5.95
CA LYS A 334 -44.15 -25.05 4.58
C LYS A 334 -44.40 -23.66 3.96
N ASP A 335 -43.40 -23.08 3.30
CA ASP A 335 -43.56 -21.86 2.49
C ASP A 335 -44.37 -22.13 1.22
N GLU A 336 -45.31 -21.25 0.90
CA GLU A 336 -46.23 -21.36 -0.25
C GLU A 336 -45.49 -21.28 -1.60
N TRP A 337 -44.38 -20.55 -1.65
CA TRP A 337 -43.51 -20.41 -2.83
C TRP A 337 -42.28 -21.32 -2.77
N ASN A 338 -42.19 -22.18 -1.74
CA ASN A 338 -41.06 -23.07 -1.45
C ASN A 338 -39.72 -22.33 -1.19
N LYS A 339 -39.77 -21.12 -0.61
CA LYS A 339 -38.60 -20.37 -0.14
C LYS A 339 -37.71 -21.26 0.75
N LYS A 340 -36.41 -21.30 0.44
CA LYS A 340 -35.44 -22.22 1.08
C LYS A 340 -34.48 -21.57 2.06
N TYR A 341 -34.23 -20.28 1.93
CA TYR A 341 -33.16 -19.58 2.64
C TYR A 341 -33.71 -18.35 3.36
N PHE A 342 -33.30 -18.18 4.61
CA PHE A 342 -33.77 -17.13 5.51
C PHE A 342 -32.58 -16.66 6.35
N HIS A 343 -32.45 -15.36 6.58
CA HIS A 343 -31.37 -14.76 7.38
C HIS A 343 -31.94 -13.71 8.34
N ASN A 344 -31.15 -13.33 9.36
CA ASN A 344 -31.42 -12.22 10.29
C ASN A 344 -32.79 -12.24 10.99
N LEU A 345 -33.30 -13.43 11.31
CA LEU A 345 -34.57 -13.67 12.01
C LEU A 345 -34.50 -13.43 13.54
N PRO A 346 -35.65 -13.32 14.24
CA PRO A 346 -37.03 -13.27 13.72
C PRO A 346 -37.42 -11.86 13.25
N PHE A 347 -38.57 -11.79 12.57
CA PHE A 347 -39.34 -10.54 12.43
C PHE A 347 -40.34 -10.44 13.59
N ASP A 348 -40.50 -9.24 14.17
CA ASP A 348 -41.50 -8.96 15.22
C ASP A 348 -41.96 -7.50 15.13
N ILE A 349 -43.24 -7.22 15.35
CA ILE A 349 -43.81 -5.87 15.21
C ILE A 349 -43.24 -4.84 16.22
N ASN A 350 -42.62 -5.29 17.31
CA ASN A 350 -41.95 -4.42 18.27
C ASN A 350 -40.52 -4.04 17.84
N ASP A 351 -40.00 -4.59 16.74
CA ASP A 351 -38.73 -4.20 16.14
C ASP A 351 -38.85 -2.88 15.34
N THR A 352 -37.70 -2.29 15.02
CA THR A 352 -37.58 -1.15 14.10
C THR A 352 -37.23 -1.63 12.71
N PHE A 353 -37.94 -1.12 11.71
CA PHE A 353 -37.83 -1.48 10.31
C PHE A 353 -37.28 -0.34 9.45
N HIS A 354 -36.53 -0.69 8.42
CA HIS A 354 -36.22 0.19 7.29
C HIS A 354 -37.07 -0.24 6.09
N VAL A 355 -37.85 0.71 5.55
CA VAL A 355 -38.91 0.44 4.58
C VAL A 355 -38.78 1.35 3.36
N ALA A 356 -38.93 0.81 2.17
CA ALA A 356 -38.85 1.57 0.91
C ALA A 356 -39.81 1.03 -0.15
N HIS A 357 -40.38 1.93 -0.97
CA HIS A 357 -41.23 1.55 -2.09
C HIS A 357 -40.40 1.02 -3.27
N MET A 358 -40.79 -0.16 -3.76
CA MET A 358 -40.11 -0.86 -4.84
C MET A 358 -40.91 -0.80 -6.14
N GLU A 359 -40.24 -0.54 -7.24
CA GLU A 359 -40.76 -0.85 -8.58
C GLU A 359 -39.75 -1.64 -9.42
N PRO A 360 -40.20 -2.26 -10.52
CA PRO A 360 -39.32 -2.98 -11.43
C PRO A 360 -38.67 -2.05 -12.45
N VAL A 361 -37.38 -2.24 -12.70
CA VAL A 361 -36.54 -1.29 -13.44
C VAL A 361 -35.57 -1.98 -14.39
N LEU A 362 -35.37 -1.43 -15.58
CA LEU A 362 -34.31 -1.82 -16.52
C LEU A 362 -32.95 -1.77 -15.81
N HIS A 363 -32.14 -2.82 -16.00
CA HIS A 363 -30.93 -2.97 -15.21
C HIS A 363 -29.72 -3.46 -15.99
N PHE A 364 -29.86 -4.48 -16.82
CA PHE A 364 -28.69 -5.10 -17.48
C PHE A 364 -29.04 -5.76 -18.82
N THR A 365 -28.14 -5.69 -19.79
CA THR A 365 -28.28 -6.38 -21.09
C THR A 365 -27.40 -7.62 -21.14
N MET A 366 -28.00 -8.83 -21.17
CA MET A 366 -27.25 -10.08 -21.36
C MET A 366 -27.00 -10.39 -22.84
N GLY A 367 -27.85 -9.86 -23.72
CA GLY A 367 -27.57 -9.75 -25.13
C GLY A 367 -26.43 -8.78 -25.40
N GLY A 368 -25.60 -9.10 -26.38
CA GLY A 368 -24.42 -8.31 -26.72
C GLY A 368 -23.66 -8.88 -27.92
N ILE A 369 -22.46 -8.37 -28.15
CA ILE A 369 -21.59 -8.85 -29.22
C ILE A 369 -21.02 -10.22 -28.87
N GLU A 370 -21.08 -11.16 -29.80
CA GLU A 370 -20.60 -12.52 -29.57
C GLU A 370 -19.08 -12.58 -29.40
N ILE A 371 -18.64 -13.38 -28.42
CA ILE A 371 -17.23 -13.65 -28.15
C ILE A 371 -16.95 -15.15 -28.00
N ASN A 372 -15.68 -15.52 -28.16
CA ASN A 372 -15.15 -16.80 -27.69
C ASN A 372 -14.59 -16.72 -26.26
N ASP A 373 -14.09 -17.84 -25.75
CA ASP A 373 -13.48 -17.98 -24.42
C ASP A 373 -12.21 -17.14 -24.23
N GLN A 374 -11.58 -16.69 -25.32
CA GLN A 374 -10.43 -15.77 -25.35
C GLN A 374 -10.85 -14.29 -25.50
N ALA A 375 -12.15 -13.98 -25.40
CA ALA A 375 -12.75 -12.65 -25.53
C ALA A 375 -12.57 -11.97 -26.91
N GLN A 376 -12.29 -12.74 -27.96
CA GLN A 376 -12.25 -12.22 -29.34
C GLN A 376 -13.67 -12.00 -29.87
N CYS A 377 -13.90 -10.87 -30.52
CA CYS A 377 -15.15 -10.54 -31.20
C CYS A 377 -15.40 -11.50 -32.37
N LEU A 378 -16.59 -12.10 -32.49
CA LEU A 378 -16.95 -12.99 -33.61
C LEU A 378 -17.79 -12.26 -34.67
N ASN A 379 -17.56 -12.61 -35.94
CA ASN A 379 -18.34 -12.16 -37.09
C ASN A 379 -19.56 -13.07 -37.36
N SER A 380 -20.40 -12.72 -38.34
CA SER A 380 -21.58 -13.50 -38.73
C SER A 380 -21.31 -14.90 -39.30
N GLU A 381 -20.05 -15.25 -39.59
CA GLU A 381 -19.62 -16.62 -39.96
C GLU A 381 -19.10 -17.42 -38.75
N GLY A 382 -19.17 -16.85 -37.53
CA GLY A 382 -18.60 -17.44 -36.31
C GLY A 382 -17.08 -17.37 -36.23
N LYS A 383 -16.41 -16.63 -37.12
CA LYS A 383 -14.95 -16.47 -37.14
C LYS A 383 -14.55 -15.26 -36.28
N PRO A 384 -13.44 -15.33 -35.51
CA PRO A 384 -12.96 -14.17 -34.77
C PRO A 384 -12.43 -13.09 -35.71
N PHE A 385 -12.66 -11.83 -35.35
CA PHE A 385 -11.95 -10.68 -35.93
C PHE A 385 -10.49 -10.67 -35.47
N ASP A 386 -9.58 -10.40 -36.40
CA ASP A 386 -8.15 -10.32 -36.11
C ASP A 386 -7.84 -9.01 -35.36
N GLY A 387 -7.27 -9.11 -34.16
CA GLY A 387 -6.94 -7.97 -33.30
C GLY A 387 -8.10 -7.25 -32.58
N LEU A 388 -9.31 -7.82 -32.54
CA LEU A 388 -10.49 -7.19 -31.93
C LEU A 388 -11.09 -8.01 -30.76
N TYR A 389 -11.22 -7.37 -29.60
CA TYR A 389 -11.65 -8.00 -28.35
C TYR A 389 -12.79 -7.22 -27.69
N VAL A 390 -13.66 -7.93 -26.98
CA VAL A 390 -14.86 -7.37 -26.34
C VAL A 390 -15.02 -7.95 -24.93
N CYS A 391 -15.35 -7.10 -23.95
CA CYS A 391 -15.54 -7.52 -22.56
C CYS A 391 -16.57 -6.68 -21.79
N GLY A 392 -16.94 -7.17 -20.58
CA GLY A 392 -18.00 -6.57 -19.76
C GLY A 392 -19.40 -6.76 -20.37
N GLU A 393 -20.32 -5.85 -20.07
CA GLU A 393 -21.72 -5.89 -20.56
C GLU A 393 -21.87 -5.66 -22.08
N LEU A 394 -20.77 -5.39 -22.81
CA LEU A 394 -20.76 -5.42 -24.28
C LEU A 394 -20.70 -6.85 -24.85
N ALA A 395 -20.28 -7.84 -24.03
CA ALA A 395 -20.13 -9.23 -24.44
C ALA A 395 -21.44 -10.02 -24.22
N GLY A 396 -21.99 -10.58 -25.30
CA GLY A 396 -23.15 -11.47 -25.27
C GLY A 396 -22.81 -12.89 -24.79
N GLY A 397 -23.83 -13.69 -24.49
CA GLY A 397 -23.71 -15.13 -24.21
C GLY A 397 -23.13 -15.52 -22.84
N VAL A 398 -22.32 -14.67 -22.20
CA VAL A 398 -21.68 -14.91 -20.87
C VAL A 398 -22.71 -15.20 -19.76
N HIS A 399 -23.96 -14.78 -19.93
CA HIS A 399 -25.04 -14.91 -18.93
C HIS A 399 -26.32 -15.58 -19.46
N GLY A 400 -26.41 -15.88 -20.76
CA GLY A 400 -27.61 -16.43 -21.40
C GLY A 400 -28.91 -15.68 -21.04
N ALA A 401 -29.98 -16.43 -20.79
CA ALA A 401 -31.33 -15.88 -20.63
C ALA A 401 -31.53 -15.02 -19.36
N ASN A 402 -30.75 -15.21 -18.29
CA ASN A 402 -30.84 -14.41 -17.06
C ASN A 402 -29.50 -14.36 -16.30
N ARG A 403 -29.03 -13.16 -15.95
CA ARG A 403 -27.83 -12.95 -15.12
C ARG A 403 -28.14 -13.06 -13.61
N LEU A 404 -27.32 -13.81 -12.88
CA LEU A 404 -27.35 -13.85 -11.39
C LEU A 404 -26.86 -12.53 -10.76
N GLY A 405 -27.29 -12.25 -9.53
CA GLY A 405 -26.74 -11.15 -8.71
C GLY A 405 -25.22 -11.29 -8.56
N GLY A 406 -24.48 -10.18 -8.48
CA GLY A 406 -23.01 -10.17 -8.31
C GLY A 406 -22.15 -10.62 -9.53
N SER A 407 -22.72 -11.36 -10.49
CA SER A 407 -21.95 -11.87 -11.65
C SER A 407 -21.57 -10.82 -12.70
N SER A 408 -22.12 -9.60 -12.67
CA SER A 408 -21.76 -8.53 -13.62
C SER A 408 -20.36 -7.95 -13.35
N LEU A 409 -20.05 -7.59 -12.10
CA LEU A 409 -18.70 -7.15 -11.72
C LEU A 409 -17.67 -8.25 -11.98
N LEU A 410 -18.02 -9.51 -11.69
CA LEU A 410 -17.18 -10.66 -12.01
C LEU A 410 -16.92 -10.77 -13.52
N GLY A 411 -17.96 -10.61 -14.35
CA GLY A 411 -17.84 -10.58 -15.80
C GLY A 411 -16.87 -9.51 -16.30
N CYS A 412 -16.99 -8.28 -15.78
CA CYS A 412 -16.07 -7.19 -16.10
C CYS A 412 -14.62 -7.51 -15.72
N VAL A 413 -14.36 -8.06 -14.54
CA VAL A 413 -12.98 -8.34 -14.08
C VAL A 413 -12.37 -9.56 -14.79
N VAL A 414 -13.12 -10.65 -14.95
CA VAL A 414 -12.65 -11.87 -15.65
C VAL A 414 -12.42 -11.59 -17.13
N TYR A 415 -13.43 -11.07 -17.84
CA TYR A 415 -13.29 -10.84 -19.29
C TYR A 415 -12.43 -9.62 -19.61
N GLY A 416 -12.35 -8.62 -18.73
CA GLY A 416 -11.36 -7.54 -18.86
C GLY A 416 -9.93 -8.07 -18.81
N ARG A 417 -9.62 -8.96 -17.85
CA ARG A 417 -8.30 -9.62 -17.76
C ARG A 417 -8.05 -10.58 -18.93
N VAL A 418 -9.04 -11.37 -19.36
CA VAL A 418 -8.91 -12.27 -20.52
C VAL A 418 -8.68 -11.48 -21.82
N ALA A 419 -9.42 -10.40 -22.06
CA ALA A 419 -9.22 -9.55 -23.24
C ALA A 419 -7.83 -8.90 -23.26
N GLY A 420 -7.36 -8.37 -22.12
CA GLY A 420 -6.00 -7.84 -22.00
C GLY A 420 -4.91 -8.90 -22.19
N GLU A 421 -5.10 -10.10 -21.63
CA GLU A 421 -4.23 -11.27 -21.80
C GLU A 421 -4.13 -11.67 -23.29
N SER A 422 -5.27 -11.77 -23.97
CA SER A 422 -5.37 -12.20 -25.38
C SER A 422 -4.87 -11.15 -26.37
N ALA A 423 -5.17 -9.86 -26.16
CA ALA A 423 -4.61 -8.78 -26.97
C ALA A 423 -3.08 -8.69 -26.83
N SER A 424 -2.56 -8.96 -25.62
CA SER A 424 -1.12 -9.02 -25.36
C SER A 424 -0.47 -10.21 -26.09
N LYS A 425 -1.10 -11.39 -26.07
CA LYS A 425 -0.66 -12.55 -26.88
C LYS A 425 -0.62 -12.23 -28.37
N TYR A 426 -1.63 -11.53 -28.90
CA TYR A 426 -1.69 -11.13 -30.31
C TYR A 426 -0.61 -10.11 -30.69
N LEU A 427 -0.37 -9.08 -29.89
CA LEU A 427 0.74 -8.14 -30.11
C LEU A 427 2.11 -8.86 -30.11
N PHE A 428 2.29 -9.80 -29.18
CA PHE A 428 3.48 -10.64 -29.15
C PHE A 428 3.60 -11.46 -30.44
N GLN A 429 2.54 -12.18 -30.85
CA GLN A 429 2.47 -12.96 -32.10
C GLN A 429 2.76 -12.13 -33.36
N GLN A 430 2.24 -10.90 -33.48
CA GLN A 430 2.59 -10.00 -34.58
C GLN A 430 4.06 -9.59 -34.57
N ALA A 431 4.64 -9.30 -33.39
CA ALA A 431 6.06 -9.02 -33.25
C ALA A 431 6.93 -10.25 -33.63
N LEU A 432 6.44 -11.47 -33.42
CA LEU A 432 7.10 -12.68 -33.93
C LEU A 432 7.07 -12.73 -35.46
N ASN A 433 5.88 -12.60 -36.04
CA ASN A 433 5.65 -12.79 -37.48
C ASN A 433 6.37 -11.74 -38.34
N ASN A 434 6.53 -10.51 -37.84
CA ASN A 434 7.28 -9.44 -38.51
C ASN A 434 8.81 -9.59 -38.39
N ALA A 435 9.31 -10.45 -37.49
CA ALA A 435 10.73 -10.76 -37.38
C ALA A 435 11.08 -12.00 -38.23
N GLY A 436 11.91 -11.82 -39.26
CA GLY A 436 12.18 -12.84 -40.29
C GLY A 436 12.44 -14.26 -39.78
N GLY A 437 11.99 -15.26 -40.55
CA GLY A 437 11.61 -16.63 -40.13
C GLY A 437 12.43 -17.38 -39.07
N ALA A 438 13.72 -17.09 -38.89
CA ALA A 438 14.51 -17.63 -37.78
C ALA A 438 14.01 -17.17 -36.39
N ALA A 439 13.37 -16.00 -36.31
CA ALA A 439 12.71 -15.53 -35.08
C ALA A 439 11.34 -16.21 -34.89
N VAL A 440 10.48 -16.21 -35.91
CA VAL A 440 9.16 -16.90 -35.91
C VAL A 440 9.27 -18.32 -35.36
N SER A 441 10.17 -19.14 -35.91
CA SER A 441 10.33 -20.55 -35.51
C SER A 441 10.79 -20.75 -34.06
N ARG A 442 11.54 -19.80 -33.50
CA ARG A 442 12.04 -19.88 -32.12
C ARG A 442 11.03 -19.34 -31.10
N LEU A 443 10.33 -18.25 -31.43
CA LEU A 443 9.33 -17.66 -30.52
C LEU A 443 7.94 -18.31 -30.62
N GLY A 444 7.63 -19.06 -31.67
CA GLY A 444 6.41 -19.89 -31.73
C GLY A 444 6.29 -20.87 -30.57
N GLN A 445 7.42 -21.34 -30.02
CA GLN A 445 7.48 -22.19 -28.82
C GLN A 445 7.07 -21.46 -27.51
N ILE A 446 7.01 -20.13 -27.52
CA ILE A 446 6.76 -19.31 -26.32
C ILE A 446 5.26 -19.01 -26.14
N SER A 447 4.47 -19.07 -27.22
CA SER A 447 3.04 -18.70 -27.24
C SER A 447 2.12 -19.61 -26.41
N LEU A 448 2.65 -20.62 -25.70
CA LEU A 448 1.91 -21.72 -25.08
C LEU A 448 1.84 -21.66 -23.54
N HIS A 449 2.64 -20.81 -22.88
CA HIS A 449 2.68 -20.74 -21.41
C HIS A 449 2.53 -19.30 -20.89
N ILE A 450 1.29 -18.91 -20.57
CA ILE A 450 0.99 -17.87 -19.57
C ILE A 450 0.23 -18.58 -18.45
N ASP A 451 0.85 -18.68 -17.27
CA ASP A 451 0.26 -19.32 -16.09
C ASP A 451 -0.57 -18.29 -15.29
N PRO A 452 -1.89 -18.47 -15.15
CA PRO A 452 -2.73 -17.53 -14.40
C PRO A 452 -2.49 -17.55 -12.88
N SER A 453 -1.70 -18.49 -12.35
CA SER A 453 -1.39 -18.60 -10.91
C SER A 453 -0.26 -17.70 -10.42
N GLN A 454 0.57 -17.12 -11.31
CA GLN A 454 1.65 -16.19 -10.94
C GLN A 454 1.61 -14.88 -11.76
N PRO A 455 0.85 -13.86 -11.30
CA PRO A 455 0.87 -12.54 -11.91
C PRO A 455 2.29 -11.93 -11.88
N GLY A 456 2.76 -11.44 -13.04
CA GLY A 456 4.01 -10.68 -13.14
C GLY A 456 5.27 -11.45 -13.54
N LYS A 457 5.20 -12.75 -13.84
CA LYS A 457 6.32 -13.51 -14.44
C LYS A 457 5.96 -14.07 -15.82
N VAL A 458 6.75 -13.69 -16.82
CA VAL A 458 6.82 -14.40 -18.12
C VAL A 458 8.10 -15.23 -18.10
N SER A 459 7.97 -16.55 -18.21
CA SER A 459 9.11 -17.47 -18.28
C SER A 459 9.28 -17.99 -19.70
N VAL A 460 10.49 -17.87 -20.25
CA VAL A 460 10.81 -18.20 -21.64
C VAL A 460 11.83 -19.32 -21.67
N GLU A 461 11.53 -20.38 -22.41
CA GLU A 461 12.37 -21.57 -22.55
C GLU A 461 12.58 -21.92 -24.03
N TRP A 462 13.82 -21.91 -24.51
CA TRP A 462 14.16 -22.10 -25.93
C TRP A 462 14.63 -23.53 -26.24
N GLY A 463 14.17 -24.12 -27.35
CA GLY A 463 14.64 -25.42 -27.85
C GLY A 463 14.86 -25.39 -29.36
N ASN A 464 15.97 -25.96 -29.85
CA ASN A 464 16.43 -25.75 -31.23
C ASN A 464 16.41 -27.07 -32.05
N SER A 465 15.83 -27.03 -33.25
CA SER A 465 15.78 -28.11 -34.27
C SER A 465 15.34 -27.47 -35.59
N ALA A 466 15.83 -27.83 -36.78
CA ALA A 466 16.84 -28.84 -37.16
C ALA A 466 17.71 -28.34 -38.33
N SER A 467 18.46 -29.25 -38.97
CA SER A 467 19.51 -29.01 -39.97
C SER A 467 19.06 -28.52 -41.37
N GLY A 468 19.87 -27.68 -42.00
CA GLY A 468 19.85 -27.35 -43.44
C GLY A 468 21.17 -26.67 -43.85
N SER A 469 21.70 -26.96 -45.05
CA SER A 469 23.12 -26.74 -45.39
C SER A 469 23.40 -25.70 -46.48
N SER A 470 24.37 -24.80 -46.24
CA SER A 470 25.20 -24.16 -47.29
C SER A 470 26.47 -23.53 -46.69
N GLN A 471 27.46 -23.19 -47.53
CA GLN A 471 28.85 -22.91 -47.12
C GLN A 471 29.26 -21.42 -47.08
N VAL A 472 30.23 -21.14 -46.20
CA VAL A 472 31.38 -20.21 -46.33
C VAL A 472 31.16 -18.78 -46.85
N GLY A 473 31.52 -17.80 -46.01
CA GLY A 473 31.85 -16.43 -46.42
C GLY A 473 32.58 -15.71 -45.27
N SER A 474 33.78 -15.18 -45.51
CA SER A 474 34.64 -14.62 -44.47
C SER A 474 34.98 -13.15 -44.70
N SER A 475 34.59 -12.29 -43.76
CA SER A 475 35.16 -10.95 -43.55
C SER A 475 35.02 -10.57 -42.07
N ALA A 476 35.94 -9.75 -41.58
CA ALA A 476 35.94 -9.27 -40.20
C ALA A 476 35.75 -7.75 -40.18
N ASP A 477 34.87 -7.26 -39.30
CA ASP A 477 34.74 -5.84 -38.96
C ASP A 477 34.32 -5.71 -37.48
N PRO A 478 34.74 -4.65 -36.76
CA PRO A 478 34.54 -4.52 -35.32
C PRO A 478 33.13 -4.00 -34.97
N VAL A 479 32.33 -4.83 -34.30
CA VAL A 479 30.97 -4.46 -33.88
C VAL A 479 31.01 -3.45 -32.71
N GLN A 480 30.39 -2.29 -32.92
CA GLN A 480 30.23 -1.24 -31.91
C GLN A 480 29.26 -1.65 -30.79
N GLN A 481 29.42 -1.06 -29.61
CA GLN A 481 28.52 -1.26 -28.46
C GLN A 481 27.09 -0.75 -28.76
N GLN A 482 26.18 -1.64 -29.18
CA GLN A 482 24.74 -1.37 -29.12
C GLN A 482 24.23 -1.56 -27.69
N LYS A 483 23.54 -0.54 -27.16
CA LYS A 483 22.73 -0.66 -25.95
C LYS A 483 21.65 -1.72 -26.16
N GLN A 484 21.41 -2.59 -25.17
CA GLN A 484 20.26 -3.48 -25.20
C GLN A 484 18.96 -2.65 -25.20
N LEU A 485 18.23 -2.71 -26.30
CA LEU A 485 16.87 -2.20 -26.40
C LEU A 485 15.90 -3.26 -25.87
N SER A 486 15.04 -2.86 -24.94
CA SER A 486 13.98 -3.71 -24.40
C SER A 486 13.04 -4.17 -25.51
N ALA A 487 12.68 -5.46 -25.53
CA ALA A 487 11.80 -6.06 -26.55
C ALA A 487 10.31 -5.73 -26.32
N ALA A 488 9.99 -4.43 -26.32
CA ALA A 488 8.67 -3.91 -26.64
C ALA A 488 8.70 -3.35 -28.08
N PRO A 489 7.57 -3.27 -28.79
CA PRO A 489 7.50 -2.52 -30.04
C PRO A 489 7.65 -1.03 -29.74
N VAL A 490 8.90 -0.53 -29.79
CA VAL A 490 9.21 0.89 -29.61
C VAL A 490 8.57 1.69 -30.75
N MET A 491 7.42 2.31 -30.49
CA MET A 491 6.91 3.37 -31.37
C MET A 491 8.00 4.44 -31.48
N SER A 492 8.35 4.79 -32.72
CA SER A 492 9.62 5.49 -32.95
C SER A 492 9.62 6.87 -32.30
N SER A 493 10.71 7.20 -31.60
CA SER A 493 10.94 8.52 -30.98
C SER A 493 11.23 9.64 -32.01
N LYS A 494 10.83 9.42 -33.27
CA LYS A 494 10.84 10.36 -34.40
C LYS A 494 9.47 10.47 -35.08
N ALA A 495 8.44 9.79 -34.57
CA ALA A 495 7.06 10.02 -34.97
C ALA A 495 6.50 11.22 -34.19
N ASP A 496 6.73 12.42 -34.74
CA ASP A 496 5.94 13.61 -34.39
C ASP A 496 4.50 13.40 -34.88
N SER A 497 3.73 12.69 -34.06
CA SER A 497 2.30 12.47 -34.28
C SER A 497 1.56 13.77 -34.00
N ASN A 498 0.87 14.30 -35.03
CA ASN A 498 -0.08 15.42 -34.93
C ASN A 498 -1.37 14.99 -34.20
N ASP A 499 -1.22 14.41 -33.00
CA ASP A 499 -2.28 13.90 -32.15
C ASP A 499 -2.61 14.93 -31.06
N PRO A 500 -3.77 15.61 -31.12
CA PRO A 500 -4.15 16.64 -30.15
C PRO A 500 -4.45 16.10 -28.75
N GLY A 501 -4.54 14.77 -28.56
CA GLY A 501 -4.71 14.12 -27.25
C GLY A 501 -3.40 13.85 -26.50
N LYS A 502 -2.24 14.02 -27.14
CA LYS A 502 -0.94 13.56 -26.61
C LYS A 502 -0.36 14.53 -25.57
N VAL A 503 -0.54 14.22 -24.29
CA VAL A 503 -0.05 15.02 -23.15
C VAL A 503 1.48 15.07 -23.14
N THR A 504 2.05 16.18 -23.59
CA THR A 504 3.51 16.37 -23.66
C THR A 504 4.06 16.91 -22.35
N LYS A 505 4.66 15.99 -21.57
CA LYS A 505 5.20 16.12 -20.19
C LYS A 505 4.12 15.99 -19.09
N PRO A 506 4.46 15.38 -17.94
CA PRO A 506 3.62 15.49 -16.75
C PRO A 506 3.54 16.95 -16.30
N ASN A 507 2.34 17.40 -15.91
CA ASN A 507 2.20 18.66 -15.20
C ASN A 507 2.76 18.49 -13.78
N ASP A 508 3.74 19.31 -13.38
CA ASP A 508 4.07 19.47 -11.97
C ASP A 508 2.80 19.86 -11.21
N ALA A 509 2.40 19.05 -10.23
CA ALA A 509 1.15 19.22 -9.51
C ALA A 509 1.12 20.58 -8.79
N LYS A 510 0.35 21.54 -9.33
CA LYS A 510 0.06 22.80 -8.65
C LYS A 510 -0.55 22.49 -7.29
N LYS A 511 0.08 22.96 -6.21
CA LYS A 511 -0.46 22.81 -4.86
C LYS A 511 -1.83 23.48 -4.80
N PHE A 512 -2.83 22.72 -4.41
CA PHE A 512 -4.20 23.21 -4.23
C PHE A 512 -4.23 24.38 -3.23
N THR A 513 -4.88 25.48 -3.62
CA THR A 513 -5.04 26.70 -2.82
C THR A 513 -6.46 27.22 -2.95
N ILE A 514 -7.22 27.23 -1.86
CA ILE A 514 -8.59 27.75 -1.83
C ILE A 514 -8.53 29.29 -1.85
N PRO A 515 -9.27 30.00 -2.72
CA PRO A 515 -9.33 31.45 -2.72
C PRO A 515 -9.76 32.03 -1.37
N ASP A 516 -9.21 33.18 -0.99
CA ASP A 516 -9.56 33.90 0.25
C ASP A 516 -10.88 34.70 0.14
N LYS A 517 -11.78 34.29 -0.77
CA LYS A 517 -13.11 34.88 -0.94
C LYS A 517 -14.10 34.20 -0.01
N GLU A 518 -14.77 34.97 0.84
CA GLU A 518 -15.81 34.47 1.76
C GLU A 518 -17.22 34.64 1.17
N PHE A 519 -18.08 33.66 1.40
CA PHE A 519 -19.51 33.67 1.07
C PHE A 519 -20.34 33.23 2.28
N SER A 520 -21.62 33.62 2.38
CA SER A 520 -22.51 33.07 3.40
C SER A 520 -23.34 31.89 2.89
N LEU A 521 -23.87 31.05 3.79
CA LEU A 521 -24.78 29.97 3.38
C LEU A 521 -26.09 30.52 2.78
N GLU A 522 -26.54 31.72 3.17
CA GLU A 522 -27.69 32.38 2.51
C GLU A 522 -27.35 32.94 1.12
N GLU A 523 -26.05 33.09 0.81
CA GLU A 523 -25.56 33.42 -0.53
C GLU A 523 -25.53 32.17 -1.40
N VAL A 524 -24.91 31.08 -0.93
CA VAL A 524 -24.92 29.76 -1.58
C VAL A 524 -26.36 29.31 -1.88
N ALA A 525 -27.30 29.50 -0.95
CA ALA A 525 -28.71 29.14 -1.11
C ALA A 525 -29.47 29.82 -2.26
N LYS A 526 -28.91 30.87 -2.88
CA LYS A 526 -29.48 31.53 -4.08
C LYS A 526 -29.14 30.76 -5.36
N HIS A 527 -27.97 30.13 -5.40
CA HIS A 527 -27.43 29.38 -6.52
C HIS A 527 -27.94 27.92 -6.46
N ASN A 528 -29.27 27.78 -6.64
CA ASN A 528 -30.03 26.56 -6.41
C ASN A 528 -30.71 25.98 -7.67
N LYS A 529 -30.28 26.41 -8.87
CA LYS A 529 -30.84 26.00 -10.16
C LYS A 529 -29.89 25.05 -10.89
N LYS A 530 -30.29 24.57 -12.09
CA LYS A 530 -29.44 23.69 -12.92
C LYS A 530 -28.38 24.47 -13.70
N ASP A 531 -28.71 25.71 -14.05
CA ASP A 531 -27.93 26.70 -14.78
C ASP A 531 -27.14 27.66 -13.87
N ASP A 532 -27.30 27.52 -12.55
CA ASP A 532 -26.68 28.36 -11.52
C ASP A 532 -26.68 27.58 -10.18
N LEU A 533 -25.61 26.80 -9.95
CA LEU A 533 -25.58 25.72 -8.93
C LEU A 533 -24.30 25.75 -8.10
N TRP A 534 -24.40 26.24 -6.85
CA TRP A 534 -23.31 26.17 -5.87
C TRP A 534 -23.64 25.20 -4.73
N ILE A 535 -22.59 24.60 -4.15
CA ILE A 535 -22.67 23.67 -3.01
C ILE A 535 -21.54 24.02 -2.03
N ALA A 536 -21.82 23.94 -0.73
CA ALA A 536 -20.81 24.03 0.32
C ALA A 536 -20.38 22.63 0.79
N VAL A 537 -19.07 22.39 0.96
CA VAL A 537 -18.50 21.13 1.46
C VAL A 537 -17.30 21.43 2.36
N LYS A 538 -17.35 20.97 3.61
CA LYS A 538 -16.33 21.13 4.66
C LYS A 538 -15.79 22.58 4.80
N GLY A 539 -16.68 23.56 4.62
CA GLY A 539 -16.36 24.99 4.68
C GLY A 539 -15.77 25.59 3.38
N ILE A 540 -15.63 24.82 2.31
CA ILE A 540 -15.39 25.32 0.94
C ILE A 540 -16.73 25.63 0.27
N VAL A 541 -16.78 26.67 -0.57
CA VAL A 541 -17.87 26.86 -1.56
C VAL A 541 -17.35 26.52 -2.96
N MET A 542 -18.10 25.70 -3.69
CA MET A 542 -17.79 25.24 -5.04
C MET A 542 -18.90 25.61 -6.02
N ASP A 543 -18.51 26.10 -7.20
CA ASP A 543 -19.41 26.29 -8.34
C ASP A 543 -19.39 25.03 -9.21
N VAL A 544 -20.36 24.14 -9.01
CA VAL A 544 -20.44 22.88 -9.75
C VAL A 544 -21.23 23.01 -11.06
N THR A 545 -21.70 24.20 -11.43
CA THR A 545 -22.61 24.42 -12.58
C THR A 545 -22.11 23.74 -13.85
N ASN A 546 -20.87 24.05 -14.26
CA ASN A 546 -20.22 23.49 -15.44
C ASN A 546 -19.59 22.10 -15.21
N TRP A 547 -19.70 21.53 -14.02
CA TRP A 547 -19.14 20.23 -13.61
C TRP A 547 -20.22 19.17 -13.32
N THR A 548 -21.51 19.56 -13.40
CA THR A 548 -22.67 18.70 -13.13
C THR A 548 -22.63 17.37 -13.88
N ASP A 549 -22.29 17.39 -15.18
CA ASP A 549 -22.18 16.20 -16.03
C ASP A 549 -20.80 15.49 -15.93
N GLU A 550 -19.80 16.10 -15.30
CA GLU A 550 -18.47 15.48 -15.09
C GLU A 550 -18.39 14.67 -13.79
N HIS A 551 -19.29 14.92 -12.85
CA HIS A 551 -19.37 14.21 -11.57
C HIS A 551 -19.60 12.69 -11.76
N PRO A 552 -18.75 11.79 -11.20
CA PRO A 552 -18.87 10.34 -11.41
C PRO A 552 -20.19 9.71 -10.95
N GLY A 553 -20.88 10.30 -9.97
CA GLY A 553 -22.22 9.88 -9.54
C GLY A 553 -23.36 10.39 -10.42
N GLY A 554 -23.05 11.19 -11.45
CA GLY A 554 -24.00 11.91 -12.29
C GLY A 554 -24.56 13.19 -11.65
N PRO A 555 -25.22 14.05 -12.45
CA PRO A 555 -25.71 15.36 -11.98
C PRO A 555 -26.80 15.26 -10.90
N GLN A 556 -27.62 14.20 -10.94
CA GLN A 556 -28.70 13.98 -9.96
C GLN A 556 -28.18 13.87 -8.51
N ALA A 557 -26.93 13.46 -8.31
CA ALA A 557 -26.30 13.37 -6.98
C ALA A 557 -25.88 14.76 -6.42
N LEU A 558 -25.68 15.75 -7.30
CA LEU A 558 -25.47 17.15 -6.93
C LEU A 558 -26.83 17.88 -6.79
N PHE A 559 -27.81 17.54 -7.64
CA PHE A 559 -29.15 18.12 -7.61
C PHE A 559 -29.92 17.92 -6.29
N SER A 560 -29.55 16.97 -5.42
CA SER A 560 -30.13 16.86 -4.07
C SER A 560 -29.65 17.95 -3.08
N HIS A 561 -28.51 18.59 -3.35
CA HIS A 561 -27.84 19.54 -2.44
C HIS A 561 -27.63 20.95 -3.06
N MET A 562 -28.33 21.30 -4.14
CA MET A 562 -28.24 22.63 -4.76
C MET A 562 -28.53 23.73 -3.74
N GLY A 563 -27.61 24.69 -3.60
CA GLY A 563 -27.72 25.79 -2.64
C GLY A 563 -27.63 25.36 -1.16
N LYS A 564 -26.97 24.23 -0.85
CA LYS A 564 -26.86 23.71 0.52
C LYS A 564 -25.43 23.34 0.90
N ASP A 565 -25.25 23.10 2.20
CA ASP A 565 -24.14 22.28 2.71
C ASP A 565 -24.41 20.80 2.36
N ALA A 566 -23.37 20.11 1.90
CA ALA A 566 -23.35 18.69 1.54
C ALA A 566 -22.18 17.94 2.21
N SER A 567 -21.62 18.49 3.30
CA SER A 567 -20.44 17.95 3.97
C SER A 567 -20.61 16.50 4.43
N GLU A 568 -21.79 16.15 4.97
CA GLU A 568 -22.07 14.79 5.47
C GLU A 568 -22.19 13.78 4.32
N GLU A 569 -22.92 14.10 3.25
CA GLU A 569 -23.03 13.24 2.07
C GLU A 569 -21.72 13.16 1.26
N PHE A 570 -20.89 14.20 1.31
CA PHE A 570 -19.55 14.15 0.73
C PHE A 570 -18.66 13.18 1.52
N GLU A 571 -18.57 13.34 2.84
CA GLU A 571 -17.74 12.50 3.73
C GLU A 571 -18.20 11.03 3.76
N MET A 572 -19.48 10.75 3.53
CA MET A 572 -20.00 9.39 3.35
C MET A 572 -19.56 8.69 2.03
N LEU A 573 -18.96 9.41 1.08
CA LEU A 573 -18.74 8.91 -0.30
C LEU A 573 -17.34 9.20 -0.86
N HIS A 574 -16.64 10.19 -0.32
CA HIS A 574 -15.41 10.75 -0.86
C HIS A 574 -14.41 11.03 0.26
N ASP A 575 -13.16 10.61 0.06
CA ASP A 575 -12.05 10.94 0.95
C ASP A 575 -11.58 12.39 0.71
N ASP A 576 -11.01 13.05 1.72
CA ASP A 576 -10.72 14.50 1.68
C ASP A 576 -9.75 14.96 0.57
N GLU A 577 -9.00 14.03 -0.01
CA GLU A 577 -8.10 14.28 -1.16
C GLU A 577 -8.86 14.45 -2.50
N VAL A 578 -10.14 14.09 -2.56
CA VAL A 578 -10.96 14.14 -3.80
C VAL A 578 -11.13 15.58 -4.32
N ILE A 579 -11.37 16.57 -3.46
CA ILE A 579 -11.49 17.97 -3.90
C ILE A 579 -10.15 18.50 -4.45
N PRO A 580 -9.02 18.41 -3.72
CA PRO A 580 -7.70 18.79 -4.25
C PRO A 580 -7.30 18.08 -5.54
N LYS A 581 -7.63 16.79 -5.71
CA LYS A 581 -7.20 15.98 -6.87
C LYS A 581 -8.10 16.14 -8.11
N TYR A 582 -9.42 16.16 -7.93
CA TYR A 582 -10.37 16.07 -9.06
C TYR A 582 -11.20 17.33 -9.30
N ALA A 583 -11.30 18.23 -8.32
CA ALA A 583 -12.14 19.42 -8.37
C ALA A 583 -11.45 20.75 -7.97
N PRO A 584 -10.12 20.96 -8.17
CA PRO A 584 -9.46 22.17 -7.67
C PRO A 584 -9.92 23.45 -8.40
N GLU A 585 -10.29 23.35 -9.68
CA GLU A 585 -10.65 24.49 -10.54
C GLU A 585 -12.03 25.09 -10.20
N ILE A 586 -12.94 24.32 -9.59
CA ILE A 586 -14.33 24.74 -9.28
C ILE A 586 -14.49 25.36 -7.88
N VAL A 587 -13.39 25.47 -7.13
CA VAL A 587 -13.37 25.98 -5.75
C VAL A 587 -13.32 27.51 -5.77
N ILE A 588 -14.46 28.16 -5.52
CA ILE A 588 -14.60 29.63 -5.64
C ILE A 588 -14.29 30.40 -4.35
N GLY A 589 -14.29 29.73 -3.19
CA GLY A 589 -13.98 30.37 -1.90
C GLY A 589 -14.35 29.53 -0.68
N ARG A 590 -14.65 30.20 0.44
CA ARG A 590 -14.91 29.60 1.77
C ARG A 590 -16.23 30.09 2.37
N VAL A 591 -16.82 29.28 3.24
CA VAL A 591 -18.00 29.66 4.03
C VAL A 591 -17.56 30.56 5.19
N LYS A 592 -18.16 31.74 5.27
CA LYS A 592 -17.85 32.78 6.25
C LYS A 592 -18.00 32.28 7.68
N GLY A 593 -16.90 32.30 8.44
CA GLY A 593 -16.87 31.87 9.84
C GLY A 593 -16.69 30.36 10.07
N GLN A 594 -16.54 29.55 9.01
CA GLN A 594 -16.07 28.16 9.12
C GLN A 594 -14.59 28.08 8.73
N GLU A 595 -13.74 27.51 9.58
CA GLU A 595 -12.37 27.15 9.18
C GLU A 595 -12.39 25.88 8.31
N TYR A 596 -11.60 25.85 7.25
CA TYR A 596 -11.45 24.67 6.39
C TYR A 596 -10.75 23.54 7.14
N GLY A 597 -11.53 22.56 7.59
CA GLY A 597 -11.07 21.46 8.44
C GLY A 597 -10.41 20.33 7.65
N VAL A 598 -9.11 20.45 7.35
CA VAL A 598 -8.32 19.31 6.85
C VAL A 598 -7.40 18.76 7.93
N PRO A 599 -7.73 17.59 8.51
CA PRO A 599 -6.74 16.72 9.11
C PRO A 599 -6.01 15.95 8.00
N VAL A 600 -4.83 16.43 7.58
CA VAL A 600 -3.89 15.64 6.75
C VAL A 600 -3.37 14.48 7.63
N GLY A 601 -4.15 13.41 7.70
CA GLY A 601 -4.00 12.32 8.68
C GLY A 601 -5.31 11.67 9.15
N ALA A 602 -6.42 11.78 8.40
CA ALA A 602 -7.73 11.24 8.79
C ALA A 602 -7.77 9.71 8.98
N TYR A 603 -6.83 8.95 8.41
CA TYR A 603 -6.56 7.57 8.81
C TYR A 603 -5.42 7.53 9.84
N SER A 604 -5.75 7.74 11.11
CA SER A 604 -4.83 7.51 12.23
C SER A 604 -5.53 6.94 13.46
N GLU A 605 -4.88 5.96 14.12
CA GLU A 605 -5.28 5.40 15.41
C GLU A 605 -5.45 6.53 16.47
N PRO A 606 -6.32 6.38 17.49
CA PRO A 606 -6.70 7.44 18.44
C PRO A 606 -5.50 8.25 18.99
N GLU A 607 -5.64 9.60 18.99
CA GLU A 607 -4.54 10.57 19.09
C GLU A 607 -3.36 10.13 19.99
N SER A 608 -2.26 9.74 19.34
CA SER A 608 -1.02 9.41 20.04
C SER A 608 -0.46 10.62 20.82
N LEU A 609 0.06 10.36 22.02
CA LEU A 609 0.78 11.34 22.86
C LEU A 609 1.86 12.13 22.09
N THR A 610 2.46 11.51 21.08
CA THR A 610 3.42 12.12 20.14
C THR A 610 2.84 13.30 19.35
N HIS A 611 1.57 13.27 18.95
CA HIS A 611 0.95 14.36 18.20
C HIS A 611 0.64 15.57 19.08
N GLN A 612 0.18 15.33 20.32
CA GLN A 612 -0.02 16.37 21.33
C GLN A 612 1.31 17.04 21.72
N ALA A 613 2.37 16.25 21.90
CA ALA A 613 3.73 16.76 22.08
C ALA A 613 4.21 17.60 20.87
N TRP A 614 3.88 17.19 19.64
CA TRP A 614 4.24 17.93 18.43
C TRP A 614 3.49 19.26 18.31
N ARG A 615 2.20 19.33 18.67
CA ARG A 615 1.44 20.61 18.75
C ARG A 615 2.09 21.57 19.76
N LEU A 616 2.48 21.07 20.94
CA LEU A 616 3.22 21.84 21.96
C LEU A 616 4.58 22.34 21.45
N ALA A 617 5.33 21.48 20.76
CA ALA A 617 6.62 21.84 20.16
C ALA A 617 6.47 22.88 19.03
N ARG A 618 5.47 22.73 18.14
CA ARG A 618 5.15 23.69 17.07
C ARG A 618 4.73 25.05 17.62
N ALA A 619 3.89 25.09 18.67
CA ALA A 619 3.53 26.33 19.33
C ALA A 619 4.75 26.99 20.00
N PHE A 620 5.61 26.23 20.68
CA PHE A 620 6.86 26.74 21.25
C PHE A 620 7.82 27.27 20.16
N PHE A 621 7.87 26.63 18.99
CA PHE A 621 8.67 27.09 17.86
C PHE A 621 8.13 28.42 17.31
N LEU A 622 6.86 28.47 16.90
CA LEU A 622 6.25 29.64 16.25
C LEU A 622 6.22 30.88 17.16
N TYR A 623 5.82 30.73 18.42
CA TYR A 623 5.65 31.87 19.33
C TYR A 623 6.91 32.23 20.15
N ARG A 624 7.99 31.44 20.08
CA ARG A 624 9.16 31.62 20.96
C ARG A 624 10.52 31.44 20.30
N ILE A 625 10.65 30.59 19.28
CA ILE A 625 11.89 30.38 18.54
C ILE A 625 11.91 31.28 17.29
N GLN A 626 10.88 31.22 16.44
CA GLN A 626 10.83 31.97 15.19
C GLN A 626 11.08 33.50 15.36
N PRO A 627 10.46 34.22 16.33
CA PRO A 627 10.74 35.65 16.51
C PRO A 627 12.17 35.93 16.98
N ALA A 628 12.74 35.02 17.78
CA ALA A 628 14.13 35.11 18.27
C ALA A 628 15.15 34.70 17.19
N VAL A 629 14.74 33.93 16.18
CA VAL A 629 15.52 33.65 14.97
C VAL A 629 15.44 34.83 14.00
N GLN A 630 14.26 35.41 13.74
CA GLN A 630 14.12 36.61 12.89
C GLN A 630 14.94 37.79 13.44
N ALA A 631 14.78 38.12 14.73
CA ALA A 631 15.59 39.15 15.38
C ALA A 631 17.11 38.87 15.34
N ARG A 632 17.52 37.61 15.11
CA ARG A 632 18.93 37.24 14.86
C ARG A 632 19.32 37.31 13.38
N THR A 633 18.46 36.90 12.44
CA THR A 633 18.74 37.03 10.99
C THR A 633 18.80 38.48 10.56
N ASP A 634 18.00 39.35 11.17
CA ASP A 634 18.01 40.78 10.87
C ASP A 634 19.27 41.45 11.47
N ALA A 635 19.71 41.01 12.67
CA ALA A 635 20.99 41.40 13.26
C ALA A 635 22.22 40.81 12.52
N LEU A 636 22.06 39.71 11.76
CA LEU A 636 23.09 39.15 10.87
C LEU A 636 23.15 39.93 9.54
N ARG A 637 22.01 40.43 9.06
CA ARG A 637 21.91 41.32 7.88
C ARG A 637 22.46 42.72 8.15
N SER A 638 22.40 43.22 9.39
CA SER A 638 22.88 44.57 9.76
C SER A 638 24.42 44.70 9.92
N GLY A 639 25.20 43.98 9.12
CA GLY A 639 26.62 44.24 8.79
C GLY A 639 27.70 44.10 9.89
N ASN A 640 27.35 44.14 11.18
CA ASN A 640 28.33 44.27 12.28
C ASN A 640 29.00 42.94 12.72
N TRP A 641 29.75 42.35 11.80
CA TRP A 641 30.60 41.17 12.03
C TRP A 641 31.96 41.56 12.62
N THR A 642 32.37 40.87 13.68
CA THR A 642 33.75 40.87 14.18
C THR A 642 34.17 39.43 14.44
N VAL A 643 35.38 39.06 14.02
CA VAL A 643 35.87 37.66 14.11
C VAL A 643 35.78 37.11 15.54
N LYS A 644 36.03 37.96 16.55
CA LYS A 644 35.90 37.64 17.99
C LYS A 644 34.48 37.23 18.43
N ARG A 645 33.41 37.52 17.66
CA ARG A 645 32.03 37.06 17.96
C ARG A 645 31.72 35.64 17.46
N LEU A 646 32.50 35.12 16.49
CA LEU A 646 32.37 33.73 16.02
C LEU A 646 33.05 32.76 16.99
N PHE A 647 34.29 33.06 17.37
CA PHE A 647 35.11 32.23 18.27
C PHE A 647 34.71 32.38 19.76
N THR A 648 33.47 32.03 20.10
CA THR A 648 33.04 31.85 21.49
C THR A 648 33.04 30.37 21.88
N LEU A 649 33.34 30.07 23.15
CA LEU A 649 33.33 28.69 23.67
C LEU A 649 31.99 27.97 23.41
N VAL A 650 30.87 28.69 23.48
CA VAL A 650 29.53 28.13 23.21
C VAL A 650 29.39 27.71 21.74
N ASN A 651 29.89 28.52 20.79
CA ASN A 651 29.86 28.18 19.37
C ASN A 651 30.83 27.04 19.05
N ALA A 652 32.03 27.05 19.64
CA ALA A 652 33.01 25.97 19.49
C ALA A 652 32.46 24.62 20.00
N LEU A 653 31.76 24.62 21.14
CA LEU A 653 31.06 23.45 21.65
C LEU A 653 29.92 23.00 20.73
N ILE A 654 29.16 23.91 20.11
CA ILE A 654 28.12 23.54 19.12
C ILE A 654 28.75 22.86 17.90
N VAL A 655 29.83 23.41 17.34
CA VAL A 655 30.53 22.80 16.19
C VAL A 655 31.15 21.45 16.56
N LEU A 656 31.75 21.33 17.75
CA LEU A 656 32.27 20.06 18.26
C LEU A 656 31.15 19.01 18.39
N TRP A 657 29.99 19.37 18.95
CA TRP A 657 28.82 18.50 18.99
C TRP A 657 28.32 18.13 17.59
N TRP A 658 28.28 19.06 16.63
CA TRP A 658 27.87 18.74 15.26
C TRP A 658 28.81 17.74 14.59
N LEU A 659 30.12 17.92 14.74
CA LEU A 659 31.14 17.00 14.22
C LEU A 659 31.08 15.63 14.92
N THR A 660 30.98 15.58 16.25
CA THR A 660 30.91 14.32 17.00
C THR A 660 29.64 13.53 16.70
N LEU A 661 28.49 14.21 16.54
CA LEU A 661 27.23 13.56 16.16
C LEU A 661 27.25 13.11 14.69
N TYR A 662 27.79 13.90 13.76
CA TYR A 662 27.94 13.46 12.37
C TYR A 662 28.88 12.25 12.25
N TRP A 663 30.00 12.28 12.98
CA TRP A 663 30.92 11.15 13.07
C TRP A 663 30.24 9.89 13.63
N GLY A 664 29.54 9.97 14.76
CA GLY A 664 28.92 8.81 15.39
C GLY A 664 27.69 8.27 14.66
N GLU A 665 26.83 9.15 14.13
CA GLU A 665 25.58 8.76 13.44
C GLU A 665 25.77 8.41 11.95
N ARG A 666 26.97 8.64 11.38
CA ARG A 666 27.33 8.32 9.97
C ARG A 666 28.70 7.68 9.87
N GLY A 667 29.76 8.46 10.12
CA GLY A 667 31.15 8.05 9.88
C GLY A 667 31.56 6.73 10.54
N VAL A 668 31.05 6.39 11.73
CA VAL A 668 31.31 5.09 12.39
C VAL A 668 30.64 3.93 11.64
N PHE A 669 29.39 4.09 11.19
CA PHE A 669 28.69 3.07 10.40
C PHE A 669 29.36 2.89 9.03
N ASP A 670 29.62 4.00 8.34
CA ASP A 670 30.24 4.01 7.01
C ASP A 670 31.64 3.37 7.07
N SER A 671 32.46 3.71 8.06
CA SER A 671 33.81 3.16 8.24
C SER A 671 33.82 1.69 8.70
N ALA A 672 32.85 1.25 9.51
CA ALA A 672 32.75 -0.15 9.90
C ALA A 672 32.43 -1.03 8.68
N VAL A 673 31.40 -0.67 7.91
CA VAL A 673 31.00 -1.45 6.72
C VAL A 673 32.05 -1.36 5.60
N ASP A 674 32.69 -0.21 5.38
CA ASP A 674 33.79 -0.10 4.41
C ASP A 674 35.01 -0.97 4.79
N SER A 675 35.31 -1.17 6.08
CA SER A 675 36.37 -2.11 6.51
C SER A 675 36.12 -3.56 6.04
N CYS A 676 34.85 -3.89 5.76
CA CYS A 676 34.40 -5.18 5.27
C CYS A 676 34.39 -5.30 3.74
N SER A 677 34.59 -4.18 3.01
CA SER A 677 34.58 -4.13 1.53
C SER A 677 35.40 -5.24 0.90
N TRP A 678 34.77 -5.94 -0.06
CA TRP A 678 35.19 -7.22 -0.63
C TRP A 678 36.60 -7.20 -1.21
N ASP A 679 36.92 -6.16 -1.98
CA ASP A 679 38.18 -6.06 -2.73
C ASP A 679 39.41 -5.91 -1.80
N LYS A 680 39.20 -5.69 -0.50
CA LYS A 680 40.24 -5.63 0.54
C LYS A 680 40.65 -7.00 1.09
N TRP A 681 39.94 -8.08 0.75
CA TRP A 681 40.17 -9.41 1.35
C TRP A 681 39.91 -10.60 0.44
N GLU A 682 39.05 -10.48 -0.59
CA GLU A 682 38.88 -11.52 -1.59
C GLU A 682 40.18 -11.76 -2.37
N LYS A 683 40.56 -13.03 -2.52
CA LYS A 683 41.79 -13.45 -3.22
C LYS A 683 41.45 -14.48 -4.29
N TRP A 684 40.96 -13.99 -5.41
CA TRP A 684 40.57 -14.80 -6.56
C TRP A 684 41.55 -14.65 -7.73
N GLU A 685 41.46 -15.56 -8.70
CA GLU A 685 42.27 -15.56 -9.92
C GLU A 685 41.88 -14.38 -10.84
N THR A 686 42.81 -13.93 -11.67
CA THR A 686 42.59 -12.79 -12.58
C THR A 686 41.48 -13.09 -13.58
N GLY A 687 40.37 -12.35 -13.51
CA GLY A 687 39.17 -12.56 -14.33
C GLY A 687 38.07 -13.37 -13.65
N ALA A 688 38.26 -13.81 -12.40
CA ALA A 688 37.18 -14.37 -11.59
C ALA A 688 36.11 -13.31 -11.27
N ASN A 689 34.86 -13.75 -11.12
CA ASN A 689 33.71 -12.89 -10.88
C ASN A 689 32.81 -13.50 -9.78
N PRO A 690 33.21 -13.38 -8.50
CA PRO A 690 32.56 -14.08 -7.41
C PRO A 690 31.13 -13.58 -7.16
N HIS A 691 30.26 -14.51 -6.81
CA HIS A 691 28.98 -14.18 -6.20
C HIS A 691 29.22 -13.83 -4.72
N ARG A 692 28.71 -12.70 -4.26
CA ARG A 692 28.99 -12.16 -2.92
C ARG A 692 27.70 -12.11 -2.10
N LEU A 693 27.73 -12.80 -0.96
CA LEU A 693 26.57 -13.16 -0.14
C LEU A 693 26.79 -12.75 1.32
N ILE A 694 25.74 -12.34 2.02
CA ILE A 694 25.80 -12.00 3.46
C ILE A 694 24.87 -12.90 4.27
N PHE A 695 25.40 -13.46 5.36
CA PHE A 695 24.61 -14.09 6.42
C PHE A 695 24.31 -13.07 7.52
N VAL A 696 23.03 -12.92 7.83
CA VAL A 696 22.50 -12.11 8.93
C VAL A 696 21.90 -13.08 9.95
N ALA A 697 22.52 -13.20 11.12
CA ALA A 697 21.95 -13.97 12.22
C ALA A 697 21.13 -13.08 13.15
N ASP A 698 20.07 -13.67 13.68
CA ASP A 698 19.40 -13.34 14.92
C ASP A 698 19.18 -11.82 15.13
N PRO A 699 18.46 -11.12 14.22
CA PRO A 699 18.16 -9.71 14.35
C PRO A 699 17.24 -9.40 15.54
N GLN A 700 16.46 -10.38 16.02
CA GLN A 700 15.71 -10.41 17.28
C GLN A 700 15.08 -9.04 17.63
N LEU A 701 14.02 -8.68 16.91
CA LEU A 701 13.38 -7.37 17.04
C LEU A 701 12.78 -7.15 18.44
N ILE A 702 13.55 -6.49 19.32
CA ILE A 702 13.22 -6.22 20.74
C ILE A 702 11.74 -5.81 20.92
N ASP A 703 11.06 -6.49 21.85
CA ASP A 703 9.62 -6.40 22.05
C ASP A 703 9.24 -6.57 23.56
N PRO A 704 7.96 -6.72 23.96
CA PRO A 704 7.56 -6.94 25.36
C PRO A 704 8.07 -8.23 26.03
N HIS A 705 8.53 -9.21 25.26
CA HIS A 705 9.20 -10.43 25.73
C HIS A 705 10.62 -10.14 26.24
N THR A 706 11.40 -9.31 25.53
CA THR A 706 12.84 -9.09 25.80
C THR A 706 13.14 -8.51 27.18
N TYR A 707 12.31 -7.58 27.65
CA TYR A 707 12.52 -6.85 28.90
C TYR A 707 11.20 -6.72 29.69
N PRO A 708 10.72 -7.82 30.30
CA PRO A 708 9.44 -7.83 31.00
C PRO A 708 9.47 -6.86 32.19
N GLY A 709 8.41 -6.09 32.35
CA GLY A 709 8.24 -5.15 33.46
C GLY A 709 9.03 -3.83 33.38
N ARG A 710 9.89 -3.59 32.36
CA ARG A 710 10.62 -2.31 32.24
C ARG A 710 9.63 -1.14 31.97
N PRO A 711 9.68 -0.04 32.74
CA PRO A 711 8.66 1.01 32.68
C PRO A 711 8.75 1.93 31.45
N TRP A 712 7.63 2.56 31.11
CA TRP A 712 7.59 3.70 30.18
C TRP A 712 8.40 4.89 30.74
N PRO A 713 9.19 5.61 29.92
CA PRO A 713 9.30 5.55 28.46
C PRO A 713 10.41 4.63 27.93
N LEU A 714 11.08 3.82 28.78
CA LEU A 714 12.32 3.13 28.41
C LEU A 714 12.12 2.05 27.33
N ASN A 715 11.03 1.28 27.36
CA ASN A 715 10.78 0.25 26.33
C ASN A 715 10.62 0.83 24.92
N PRO A 716 9.67 1.77 24.64
CA PRO A 716 9.55 2.38 23.31
C PRO A 716 10.83 3.07 22.82
N LEU A 717 11.65 3.62 23.74
CA LEU A 717 12.93 4.22 23.41
C LEU A 717 13.98 3.15 23.03
N THR A 718 13.98 2.00 23.71
CA THR A 718 14.86 0.86 23.40
C THR A 718 14.55 0.32 22.00
N TYR A 719 13.27 0.02 21.72
CA TYR A 719 12.84 -0.51 20.42
C TYR A 719 13.30 0.41 19.28
N LYS A 720 12.99 1.71 19.38
CA LYS A 720 13.30 2.70 18.35
C LYS A 720 14.80 2.84 18.06
N TYR A 721 15.69 2.67 19.05
CA TYR A 721 17.12 2.76 18.81
C TYR A 721 17.73 1.47 18.24
N THR A 722 17.19 0.31 18.58
CA THR A 722 17.62 -0.95 17.94
C THR A 722 17.15 -1.01 16.49
N ASP A 723 15.90 -0.65 16.21
CA ASP A 723 15.36 -0.54 14.85
C ASP A 723 16.20 0.42 13.98
N LEU A 724 16.56 1.58 14.55
CA LEU A 724 17.40 2.57 13.88
C LEU A 724 18.82 2.07 13.60
N TYR A 725 19.41 1.29 14.51
CA TYR A 725 20.71 0.65 14.32
C TYR A 725 20.66 -0.38 13.19
N LEU A 726 19.73 -1.35 13.28
CA LEU A 726 19.55 -2.40 12.29
C LEU A 726 19.31 -1.82 10.89
N ARG A 727 18.40 -0.85 10.78
CA ARG A 727 18.06 -0.16 9.52
C ARG A 727 19.25 0.57 8.91
N ARG A 728 20.03 1.31 9.71
CA ARG A 728 21.24 2.01 9.23
C ARG A 728 22.29 1.03 8.73
N THR A 729 22.61 0.03 9.53
CA THR A 729 23.61 -1.00 9.21
C THR A 729 23.22 -1.76 7.94
N TYR A 730 21.96 -2.20 7.84
CA TYR A 730 21.47 -2.94 6.67
C TYR A 730 21.43 -2.08 5.40
N SER A 731 20.96 -0.83 5.48
CA SER A 731 21.04 0.14 4.38
C SER A 731 22.48 0.30 3.87
N ARG A 732 23.47 0.37 4.77
CA ARG A 732 24.90 0.43 4.40
C ARG A 732 25.44 -0.85 3.79
N PHE A 733 24.95 -2.04 4.16
CA PHE A 733 25.28 -3.24 3.41
C PHE A 733 24.82 -3.13 1.95
N GLN A 734 23.64 -2.57 1.68
CA GLN A 734 23.20 -2.35 0.30
C GLN A 734 24.08 -1.33 -0.42
N THR A 735 24.29 -0.15 0.16
CA THR A 735 24.96 0.97 -0.54
C THR A 735 26.49 0.86 -0.61
N ILE A 736 27.15 0.12 0.29
CA ILE A 736 28.61 -0.03 0.33
C ILE A 736 29.05 -1.42 -0.15
N LEU A 737 28.36 -2.50 0.26
CA LEU A 737 28.78 -3.87 -0.07
C LEU A 737 28.05 -4.44 -1.31
N TYR A 738 26.88 -3.92 -1.67
CA TYR A 738 26.09 -4.37 -2.83
C TYR A 738 26.00 -5.90 -3.02
N PRO A 739 25.51 -6.66 -2.01
CA PRO A 739 25.47 -8.12 -2.07
C PRO A 739 24.49 -8.63 -3.13
N ASP A 740 24.82 -9.77 -3.72
CA ASP A 740 23.93 -10.48 -4.65
C ASP A 740 22.85 -11.20 -3.85
N THR A 741 23.23 -11.92 -2.79
CA THR A 741 22.29 -12.67 -1.93
C THR A 741 22.43 -12.26 -0.46
N ILE A 742 21.31 -12.16 0.25
CA ILE A 742 21.28 -12.14 1.73
C ILE A 742 20.45 -13.32 2.24
N PHE A 743 21.01 -14.05 3.21
CA PHE A 743 20.32 -15.08 3.99
C PHE A 743 20.18 -14.61 5.45
N PHE A 744 18.98 -14.75 6.01
CA PHE A 744 18.75 -14.69 7.45
C PHE A 744 18.83 -16.09 8.05
N LEU A 745 19.43 -16.22 9.24
CA LEU A 745 19.71 -17.52 9.89
C LEU A 745 18.83 -17.81 11.12
N GLY A 746 17.58 -17.34 11.10
CA GLY A 746 16.61 -17.47 12.18
C GLY A 746 16.51 -16.26 13.10
N ASP A 747 15.65 -16.41 14.11
CA ASP A 747 15.42 -15.48 15.21
C ASP A 747 15.11 -14.06 14.74
N LEU A 748 14.08 -13.97 13.90
CA LEU A 748 13.61 -12.71 13.30
C LEU A 748 12.90 -11.83 14.35
N PHE A 749 12.16 -12.47 15.26
CA PHE A 749 11.50 -11.86 16.42
C PHE A 749 11.98 -12.50 17.71
N ASP A 750 11.76 -11.87 18.86
CA ASP A 750 12.07 -12.43 20.18
C ASP A 750 10.83 -13.10 20.83
N GLY A 751 9.68 -12.44 20.76
CA GLY A 751 8.38 -12.97 21.18
C GLY A 751 7.60 -13.73 20.10
N GLY A 752 8.18 -14.00 18.93
CA GLY A 752 7.47 -14.52 17.74
C GLY A 752 6.60 -15.76 17.99
N ARG A 753 7.10 -16.69 18.81
CA ARG A 753 6.42 -17.92 19.26
C ARG A 753 5.31 -17.71 20.30
N GLU A 754 5.36 -16.60 21.04
CA GLU A 754 4.42 -16.28 22.12
C GLU A 754 3.17 -15.56 21.60
N TRP A 755 3.21 -14.95 20.42
CA TRP A 755 2.07 -14.22 19.89
C TRP A 755 1.02 -15.18 19.34
N SER A 756 -0.08 -15.31 20.08
CA SER A 756 -1.16 -16.29 19.84
C SER A 756 -1.72 -16.22 18.41
N THR A 757 -2.05 -17.37 17.83
CA THR A 757 -2.67 -17.49 16.50
C THR A 757 -4.18 -17.73 16.62
N ARG A 758 -4.89 -17.90 15.49
CA ARG A 758 -6.29 -18.36 15.50
C ARG A 758 -6.46 -19.78 16.08
N THR A 759 -5.42 -20.61 16.05
CA THR A 759 -5.48 -22.04 16.41
C THR A 759 -4.67 -22.41 17.66
N THR A 760 -3.75 -21.54 18.11
CA THR A 760 -2.84 -21.80 19.24
C THR A 760 -2.72 -20.55 20.13
N THR A 761 -2.45 -20.74 21.43
CA THR A 761 -2.34 -19.63 22.40
C THR A 761 -1.03 -19.73 23.17
N SER A 762 -0.45 -18.58 23.56
CA SER A 762 0.80 -18.54 24.32
C SER A 762 0.78 -19.53 25.50
N PRO A 763 1.81 -20.38 25.64
CA PRO A 763 2.01 -21.18 26.84
C PRO A 763 1.97 -20.30 28.09
N GLU A 764 2.63 -19.15 28.05
CA GLU A 764 2.76 -18.21 29.15
C GLU A 764 1.54 -17.29 29.35
N LYS A 765 0.96 -17.35 30.56
CA LYS A 765 -0.24 -16.57 30.93
C LYS A 765 -0.07 -15.06 30.76
N GLN A 766 1.15 -14.52 30.86
CA GLN A 766 1.42 -13.08 30.72
C GLN A 766 1.39 -12.56 29.27
N TYR A 767 1.63 -13.44 28.29
CA TYR A 767 1.73 -13.08 26.87
C TYR A 767 0.45 -13.40 26.07
N ARG A 768 -0.49 -14.19 26.62
CA ARG A 768 -1.83 -14.48 26.01
C ARG A 768 -2.69 -13.26 25.64
N LYS A 769 -2.34 -12.06 26.13
CA LYS A 769 -2.97 -10.78 25.74
C LYS A 769 -2.48 -10.26 24.37
N TYR A 770 -1.41 -10.85 23.83
CA TYR A 770 -0.88 -10.59 22.49
C TYR A 770 -1.30 -11.74 21.55
N GLY A 771 -1.82 -11.36 20.39
CA GLY A 771 -2.29 -12.27 19.35
C GLY A 771 -1.79 -11.86 17.98
N ASP A 772 -2.44 -12.37 16.94
CA ASP A 772 -1.98 -12.28 15.55
C ASP A 772 -1.77 -10.84 15.07
N ASP A 773 -2.65 -9.89 15.45
CA ASP A 773 -2.50 -8.46 15.16
C ASP A 773 -1.17 -7.86 15.65
N PHE A 774 -0.64 -8.37 16.77
CA PHE A 774 0.63 -7.92 17.34
C PHE A 774 1.80 -8.47 16.54
N TRP A 775 1.80 -9.77 16.25
CA TRP A 775 2.78 -10.40 15.35
C TRP A 775 2.78 -9.73 13.96
N MET A 776 1.61 -9.38 13.43
CA MET A 776 1.48 -8.65 12.18
C MET A 776 1.98 -7.20 12.25
N LYS A 777 1.98 -6.54 13.42
CA LYS A 777 2.65 -5.24 13.60
C LYS A 777 4.18 -5.41 13.61
N GLU A 778 4.70 -6.53 14.11
CA GLU A 778 6.13 -6.84 14.08
C GLU A 778 6.63 -7.30 12.70
N TYR A 779 5.86 -8.10 11.96
CA TYR A 779 6.16 -8.45 10.57
C TYR A 779 6.30 -7.20 9.69
N ARG A 780 5.41 -6.20 9.86
CA ARG A 780 5.54 -4.89 9.19
C ARG A 780 6.81 -4.15 9.60
N ARG A 781 7.16 -4.14 10.89
CA ARG A 781 8.40 -3.54 11.44
C ARG A 781 9.65 -4.19 10.86
N PHE A 782 9.68 -5.52 10.72
CA PHE A 782 10.75 -6.25 10.03
C PHE A 782 10.84 -5.85 8.55
N GLY A 783 9.70 -5.78 7.85
CA GLY A 783 9.62 -5.33 6.45
C GLY A 783 10.12 -3.89 6.25
N ASP A 784 9.78 -2.96 7.14
CA ASP A 784 10.24 -1.57 7.13
C ASP A 784 11.75 -1.42 7.37
N ILE A 785 12.38 -2.35 8.11
CA ILE A 785 13.82 -2.36 8.39
C ILE A 785 14.60 -3.00 7.23
N PHE A 786 14.16 -4.18 6.76
CA PHE A 786 14.94 -5.03 5.85
C PHE A 786 14.41 -5.09 4.41
N PHE A 787 13.12 -5.38 4.21
CA PHE A 787 12.58 -5.59 2.86
C PHE A 787 12.50 -4.28 2.07
N LYS A 788 12.03 -3.21 2.71
CA LYS A 788 11.92 -1.85 2.14
C LYS A 788 13.25 -1.29 1.68
N HIS A 789 14.32 -1.61 2.40
CA HIS A 789 15.67 -1.10 2.16
C HIS A 789 16.52 -1.96 1.23
N TRP A 790 16.04 -3.13 0.79
CA TRP A 790 16.75 -4.01 -0.15
C TRP A 790 17.13 -3.31 -1.48
N GLY A 791 16.30 -2.36 -1.91
CA GLY A 791 16.48 -1.57 -3.12
C GLY A 791 17.32 -0.29 -2.98
N ASP A 792 17.86 0.04 -1.79
CA ASP A 792 18.55 1.32 -1.51
C ASP A 792 19.69 1.67 -2.48
N ALA A 793 20.32 0.65 -3.07
CA ALA A 793 21.43 0.77 -4.01
C ALA A 793 21.06 0.33 -5.45
N GLY A 794 19.78 0.08 -5.72
CA GLY A 794 19.27 -0.46 -6.98
C GLY A 794 19.18 -2.00 -7.02
N MET A 795 18.38 -2.50 -7.96
CA MET A 795 17.98 -3.93 -8.05
C MET A 795 18.76 -4.74 -9.10
N GLY A 796 19.69 -4.13 -9.83
CA GLY A 796 20.41 -4.80 -10.92
C GLY A 796 21.35 -5.92 -10.42
N PRO A 797 21.38 -7.09 -11.07
CA PRO A 797 22.42 -8.08 -10.77
C PRO A 797 23.81 -7.55 -11.17
N ARG A 798 24.86 -8.01 -10.49
CA ARG A 798 26.22 -7.88 -11.02
C ARG A 798 26.39 -8.74 -12.28
N PRO A 799 27.34 -8.40 -13.19
CA PRO A 799 27.55 -9.16 -14.42
C PRO A 799 27.67 -10.67 -14.16
N GLY A 800 27.08 -11.50 -15.01
CA GLY A 800 27.11 -12.96 -14.87
C GLY A 800 26.24 -13.54 -13.74
N GLN A 801 25.57 -12.72 -12.92
CA GLN A 801 24.64 -13.19 -11.89
C GLN A 801 23.18 -13.16 -12.40
N PRO A 802 22.33 -14.16 -12.07
CA PRO A 802 20.97 -14.25 -12.61
C PRO A 802 19.96 -13.26 -11.96
N GLY A 803 20.32 -12.63 -10.84
CA GLY A 803 19.45 -11.73 -10.08
C GLY A 803 19.94 -11.54 -8.65
N ARG A 804 19.59 -10.43 -8.01
CA ARG A 804 19.78 -10.25 -6.56
C ARG A 804 18.68 -11.02 -5.80
N LYS A 805 19.00 -11.68 -4.68
CA LYS A 805 18.07 -12.49 -3.85
C LYS A 805 18.10 -12.09 -2.37
N ILE A 806 16.95 -12.15 -1.71
CA ILE A 806 16.83 -12.09 -0.25
C ILE A 806 16.08 -13.34 0.22
N ILE A 807 16.60 -14.02 1.25
CA ILE A 807 16.08 -15.28 1.77
C ILE A 807 15.97 -15.17 3.29
N SER A 808 14.74 -15.17 3.79
CA SER A 808 14.42 -15.02 5.22
C SER A 808 13.55 -16.15 5.77
N SER A 809 13.53 -17.30 5.09
CA SER A 809 12.61 -18.41 5.40
C SER A 809 13.11 -19.42 6.43
N LEU A 810 14.34 -19.30 6.93
CA LEU A 810 14.87 -20.17 7.98
C LEU A 810 14.44 -19.62 9.36
N PRO A 811 13.61 -20.34 10.15
CA PRO A 811 13.16 -19.89 11.47
C PRO A 811 14.22 -20.10 12.57
N GLY A 812 14.13 -19.32 13.66
CA GLY A 812 14.84 -19.57 14.93
C GLY A 812 13.91 -19.93 16.11
N ASN A 813 14.50 -20.32 17.25
CA ASN A 813 13.70 -20.80 18.39
C ASN A 813 12.83 -19.72 19.04
N HIS A 814 13.13 -18.44 18.86
CA HIS A 814 12.23 -17.35 19.26
C HIS A 814 11.06 -17.15 18.29
N ASP A 815 11.22 -17.52 17.01
CA ASP A 815 10.14 -17.46 16.02
C ASP A 815 9.09 -18.57 16.23
N LEU A 816 9.53 -19.82 16.49
CA LEU A 816 8.64 -21.01 16.53
C LEU A 816 8.53 -21.73 17.89
N GLY A 817 9.51 -21.56 18.78
CA GLY A 817 9.78 -22.49 19.86
C GLY A 817 10.69 -23.66 19.43
N PHE A 818 10.90 -24.62 20.32
CA PHE A 818 11.84 -25.73 20.14
C PHE A 818 11.19 -27.09 20.42
N ALA A 819 11.52 -28.09 19.60
CA ALA A 819 11.06 -29.49 19.72
C ALA A 819 9.54 -29.62 19.94
N ARG A 820 9.12 -30.33 20.99
CA ARG A 820 7.71 -30.48 21.42
C ARG A 820 7.01 -29.15 21.76
N GLY A 821 7.76 -28.06 21.93
CA GLY A 821 7.24 -26.71 22.14
C GLY A 821 6.91 -25.94 20.85
N VAL A 822 7.26 -26.46 19.67
CA VAL A 822 6.87 -25.86 18.38
C VAL A 822 5.35 -25.95 18.21
N GLN A 823 4.69 -24.80 18.05
CA GLN A 823 3.26 -24.74 17.81
C GLN A 823 2.98 -24.79 16.31
N ALA A 824 2.22 -25.79 15.83
CA ALA A 824 1.91 -25.95 14.40
C ALA A 824 1.35 -24.67 13.77
N GLY A 825 0.36 -24.00 14.41
CA GLY A 825 -0.19 -22.73 13.92
C GLY A 825 0.84 -21.58 13.83
N VAL A 826 1.87 -21.58 14.68
CA VAL A 826 2.95 -20.57 14.64
C VAL A 826 3.92 -20.88 13.50
N ARG A 827 4.32 -22.15 13.33
CA ARG A 827 5.13 -22.60 12.19
C ARG A 827 4.44 -22.33 10.86
N ASP A 828 3.16 -22.66 10.77
CA ASP A 828 2.40 -22.52 9.54
C ASP A 828 2.14 -21.03 9.22
N ARG A 829 2.00 -20.15 10.24
CA ARG A 829 2.03 -18.68 10.08
C ARG A 829 3.38 -18.19 9.57
N PHE A 830 4.49 -18.59 10.20
CA PHE A 830 5.83 -18.17 9.79
C PHE A 830 6.11 -18.57 8.33
N ASN A 831 5.83 -19.82 7.98
CA ASN A 831 6.03 -20.35 6.63
C ASN A 831 5.17 -19.63 5.57
N ALA A 832 3.97 -19.16 5.94
CA ALA A 832 3.10 -18.40 5.02
C ALA A 832 3.64 -17.00 4.67
N TYR A 833 4.36 -16.34 5.58
CA TYR A 833 4.89 -14.99 5.38
C TYR A 833 6.36 -14.94 4.94
N PHE A 834 7.19 -15.87 5.46
CA PHE A 834 8.63 -15.91 5.17
C PHE A 834 9.02 -16.98 4.14
N GLY A 835 8.14 -17.95 3.86
CA GLY A 835 8.40 -19.13 3.02
C GLY A 835 8.85 -20.35 3.83
N ASP A 836 9.01 -21.49 3.16
CA ASP A 836 9.41 -22.76 3.82
C ASP A 836 10.86 -22.72 4.34
N GLY A 837 11.07 -23.19 5.57
CA GLY A 837 12.39 -23.38 6.17
C GLY A 837 13.16 -24.57 5.58
N ASN A 838 12.48 -25.54 4.99
CA ASN A 838 13.05 -26.69 4.32
C ASN A 838 13.17 -26.44 2.82
N ARG A 839 14.37 -26.04 2.36
CA ARG A 839 14.58 -25.60 0.98
C ARG A 839 15.98 -25.89 0.46
N ILE A 840 16.09 -25.95 -0.86
CA ILE A 840 17.36 -26.14 -1.57
C ILE A 840 17.48 -25.08 -2.67
N ASP A 841 18.57 -24.31 -2.63
CA ASP A 841 18.91 -23.28 -3.61
C ASP A 841 20.27 -23.57 -4.24
N VAL A 842 20.34 -23.55 -5.57
CA VAL A 842 21.63 -23.52 -6.28
C VAL A 842 22.02 -22.06 -6.50
N ILE A 843 23.22 -21.70 -6.07
CA ILE A 843 23.76 -20.33 -6.13
C ILE A 843 25.25 -20.44 -6.42
N ALA A 844 25.73 -19.82 -7.51
CA ALA A 844 27.15 -19.77 -7.88
C ALA A 844 27.84 -21.15 -7.90
N ASN A 845 27.17 -22.16 -8.46
CA ASN A 845 27.57 -23.57 -8.49
C ASN A 845 27.89 -24.18 -7.11
N HIS A 846 27.22 -23.70 -6.07
CA HIS A 846 27.13 -24.31 -4.75
C HIS A 846 25.68 -24.67 -4.45
N THR A 847 25.46 -25.71 -3.63
CA THR A 847 24.13 -26.13 -3.21
C THR A 847 23.88 -25.71 -1.77
N PHE A 848 22.99 -24.75 -1.57
CA PHE A 848 22.52 -24.35 -0.24
C PHE A 848 21.35 -25.24 0.17
N VAL A 849 21.38 -25.80 1.38
CA VAL A 849 20.30 -26.60 1.95
C VAL A 849 19.92 -26.02 3.30
N SER A 850 18.74 -25.41 3.40
CA SER A 850 18.17 -24.97 4.67
C SER A 850 17.29 -26.05 5.28
N ILE A 851 17.32 -26.18 6.60
CA ILE A 851 16.53 -27.15 7.36
C ILE A 851 15.81 -26.42 8.50
N ASP A 852 14.50 -26.66 8.65
CA ASP A 852 13.78 -26.38 9.90
C ASP A 852 14.20 -27.39 10.97
N SER A 853 15.32 -27.09 11.61
CA SER A 853 15.93 -27.91 12.65
C SER A 853 15.19 -27.84 13.99
N LEU A 854 14.32 -26.83 14.17
CA LEU A 854 13.45 -26.66 15.33
C LEU A 854 12.35 -27.71 15.32
N SER A 855 11.60 -27.81 14.21
CA SER A 855 10.61 -28.86 14.02
C SER A 855 11.25 -30.24 14.01
N LEU A 856 12.42 -30.40 13.38
CA LEU A 856 13.13 -31.68 13.34
C LEU A 856 13.58 -32.17 14.73
N SER A 857 13.97 -31.26 15.63
CA SER A 857 14.41 -31.61 16.99
C SER A 857 13.33 -32.36 17.80
N ALA A 858 12.05 -32.21 17.45
CA ALA A 858 10.94 -32.95 18.04
C ALA A 858 11.02 -34.48 17.78
N PHE A 859 11.74 -34.93 16.75
CA PHE A 859 11.99 -36.36 16.51
C PHE A 859 12.97 -36.98 17.53
N GLY A 860 13.85 -36.17 18.13
CA GLY A 860 14.87 -36.61 19.09
C GLY A 860 14.44 -36.56 20.56
N GLN A 861 13.13 -36.45 20.82
CA GLN A 861 12.52 -36.41 22.15
C GLN A 861 11.85 -37.74 22.49
N GLU A 862 11.49 -37.93 23.76
CA GLU A 862 10.63 -39.05 24.19
C GLU A 862 9.27 -39.02 23.46
N SER A 863 8.66 -40.20 23.25
CA SER A 863 7.40 -40.41 22.52
C SER A 863 7.23 -39.54 21.26
N PRO A 864 8.14 -39.60 20.27
CA PRO A 864 8.12 -38.68 19.12
C PRO A 864 6.87 -38.83 18.23
N GLN A 865 6.14 -39.95 18.33
CA GLN A 865 4.90 -40.22 17.58
C GLN A 865 3.79 -39.21 17.90
N GLU A 866 3.70 -38.73 19.14
CA GLU A 866 2.70 -37.74 19.58
C GLU A 866 2.80 -36.42 18.82
N VAL A 867 3.99 -36.11 18.29
CA VAL A 867 4.35 -34.87 17.58
C VAL A 867 4.80 -35.13 16.14
N GLU A 868 4.36 -36.23 15.53
CA GLU A 868 4.72 -36.60 14.14
C GLU A 868 4.48 -35.46 13.14
N HIS A 869 3.35 -34.75 13.27
CA HIS A 869 2.98 -33.60 12.42
C HIS A 869 3.97 -32.40 12.49
N ILE A 870 4.84 -32.35 13.50
CA ILE A 870 5.89 -31.34 13.64
C ILE A 870 7.12 -31.73 12.83
N TRP A 871 7.76 -32.86 13.16
CA TRP A 871 9.06 -33.25 12.58
C TRP A 871 8.98 -33.92 11.21
N LYS A 872 7.84 -34.52 10.85
CA LYS A 872 7.70 -35.32 9.62
C LYS A 872 8.00 -34.56 8.33
N PRO A 873 7.49 -33.32 8.10
CA PRO A 873 7.80 -32.56 6.89
C PRO A 873 9.31 -32.38 6.65
N THR A 874 10.07 -32.00 7.69
CA THR A 874 11.53 -31.88 7.60
C THR A 874 12.21 -33.23 7.37
N LYS A 875 11.73 -34.30 7.99
CA LYS A 875 12.31 -35.65 7.83
C LYS A 875 12.05 -36.24 6.44
N ASP A 876 10.88 -35.99 5.87
CA ASP A 876 10.51 -36.40 4.51
C ASP A 876 11.26 -35.55 3.46
N PHE A 877 11.48 -34.26 3.72
CA PHE A 877 12.40 -33.42 2.96
C PHE A 877 13.83 -33.99 2.95
N LEU A 878 14.37 -34.32 4.12
CA LEU A 878 15.72 -34.91 4.24
C LEU A 878 15.88 -36.22 3.47
N GLN A 879 14.91 -37.15 3.55
CA GLN A 879 14.91 -38.38 2.76
C GLN A 879 15.00 -38.11 1.24
N ASN A 880 14.47 -36.98 0.79
CA ASN A 880 14.45 -36.57 -0.62
C ASN A 880 15.62 -35.67 -1.03
N ALA A 881 16.46 -35.22 -0.10
CA ALA A 881 17.44 -34.15 -0.31
C ALA A 881 18.36 -34.42 -1.51
N LYS A 882 19.14 -35.51 -1.51
CA LYS A 882 20.04 -35.89 -2.63
C LYS A 882 19.37 -35.89 -4.01
N ARG A 883 18.13 -36.41 -4.10
CA ARG A 883 17.35 -36.42 -5.34
C ARG A 883 16.95 -35.02 -5.79
N GLN A 884 16.53 -34.16 -4.85
CA GLN A 884 16.22 -32.76 -5.14
C GLN A 884 17.48 -31.96 -5.51
N LYS A 885 18.62 -32.17 -4.83
CA LYS A 885 19.93 -31.57 -5.16
C LYS A 885 20.31 -31.88 -6.61
N LYS A 886 20.37 -33.17 -7.01
CA LYS A 886 20.71 -33.56 -8.40
C LYS A 886 19.81 -32.84 -9.42
N ARG A 887 18.48 -32.88 -9.22
CA ARG A 887 17.49 -32.24 -10.10
C ARG A 887 17.70 -30.72 -10.23
N LEU A 888 18.07 -30.03 -9.15
CA LEU A 888 18.28 -28.58 -9.15
C LEU A 888 19.64 -28.18 -9.76
N ILE A 889 20.71 -28.93 -9.47
CA ILE A 889 22.03 -28.77 -10.08
C ILE A 889 21.93 -28.92 -11.60
N GLN A 890 21.27 -29.99 -12.05
CA GLN A 890 21.00 -30.26 -13.46
C GLN A 890 20.24 -29.13 -14.15
N ARG A 891 19.18 -28.61 -13.50
CA ARG A 891 18.41 -27.47 -14.00
C ARG A 891 19.28 -26.23 -14.21
N GLU A 892 20.19 -25.95 -13.28
CA GLU A 892 21.11 -24.83 -13.38
C GLU A 892 22.16 -25.04 -14.49
N LEU A 893 22.74 -26.24 -14.59
CA LEU A 893 23.70 -26.61 -15.65
C LEU A 893 23.09 -26.50 -17.04
N ARG A 894 21.85 -26.98 -17.23
CA ARG A 894 21.11 -26.84 -18.50
C ARG A 894 20.90 -25.37 -18.85
N THR A 895 20.59 -24.53 -17.86
CA THR A 895 20.46 -23.07 -18.03
C THR A 895 21.80 -22.44 -18.44
N HIS A 896 22.93 -22.84 -17.83
CA HIS A 896 24.27 -22.43 -18.24
C HIS A 896 24.65 -22.84 -19.66
N GLN A 897 24.09 -23.95 -20.17
CA GLN A 897 24.26 -24.40 -21.57
C GLN A 897 23.33 -23.67 -22.56
N GLY A 898 22.42 -22.81 -22.10
CA GLY A 898 21.37 -22.21 -22.93
C GLY A 898 20.27 -23.21 -23.33
N LEU A 899 20.23 -24.38 -22.70
CA LEU A 899 19.15 -25.36 -22.85
C LEU A 899 17.99 -25.03 -21.90
N LYS A 900 16.82 -25.62 -22.17
CA LYS A 900 15.67 -25.55 -21.27
C LYS A 900 16.03 -26.12 -19.87
N PRO A 901 15.89 -25.35 -18.78
CA PRO A 901 15.93 -25.81 -17.39
C PRO A 901 15.33 -27.20 -17.17
N TYR A 902 14.16 -27.48 -17.75
CA TYR A 902 13.57 -28.81 -17.78
C TYR A 902 13.57 -29.41 -19.20
N PRO A 903 13.67 -30.74 -19.37
CA PRO A 903 13.28 -31.35 -20.63
C PRO A 903 11.79 -31.07 -20.88
N GLY A 904 11.44 -30.56 -22.05
CA GLY A 904 10.03 -30.35 -22.41
C GLY A 904 9.27 -31.69 -22.40
N MET A 905 8.09 -31.71 -21.80
CA MET A 905 7.31 -32.94 -21.67
C MET A 905 6.90 -33.48 -23.06
N PRO A 906 7.34 -34.69 -23.48
CA PRO A 906 6.78 -35.34 -24.65
C PRO A 906 5.30 -35.65 -24.39
N HIS A 907 4.44 -35.31 -25.35
CA HIS A 907 3.02 -35.66 -25.28
C HIS A 907 2.84 -37.11 -25.75
N TYR A 908 2.44 -38.00 -24.84
CA TYR A 908 2.09 -39.40 -25.14
C TYR A 908 0.75 -39.77 -24.49
N ILE A 909 0.02 -40.70 -25.12
CA ILE A 909 -1.29 -41.14 -24.63
C ILE A 909 -1.08 -42.17 -23.52
N VAL A 910 -1.53 -41.84 -22.30
CA VAL A 910 -1.52 -42.73 -21.14
C VAL A 910 -2.94 -43.22 -20.89
N LYS A 911 -3.10 -44.51 -20.58
CA LYS A 911 -4.40 -45.06 -20.19
C LYS A 911 -4.80 -44.57 -18.80
N THR A 912 -6.09 -44.43 -18.54
CA THR A 912 -6.64 -43.97 -17.25
C THR A 912 -6.15 -44.78 -16.05
N GLU A 913 -5.93 -46.09 -16.23
CA GLU A 913 -5.40 -47.03 -15.23
C GLU A 913 -3.90 -46.84 -14.89
N ASP A 914 -3.15 -46.19 -15.78
CA ASP A 914 -1.71 -45.92 -15.63
C ASP A 914 -1.42 -44.45 -15.28
N LEU A 915 -2.41 -43.56 -15.40
CA LEU A 915 -2.30 -42.15 -15.02
C LEU A 915 -1.85 -41.97 -13.55
N ALA A 916 -2.30 -42.84 -12.65
CA ALA A 916 -1.89 -42.86 -11.24
C ALA A 916 -0.45 -43.36 -11.01
N LYS A 917 0.19 -43.94 -12.02
CA LYS A 917 1.57 -44.44 -12.01
C LYS A 917 2.53 -43.56 -12.82
N ALA A 918 1.99 -42.65 -13.63
CA ALA A 918 2.74 -41.79 -14.53
C ALA A 918 3.63 -40.82 -13.74
N GLN A 919 4.94 -41.02 -13.84
CA GLN A 919 5.92 -40.09 -13.27
C GLN A 919 6.27 -39.02 -14.32
N LEU A 920 6.44 -37.77 -13.86
CA LEU A 920 6.90 -36.69 -14.75
C LEU A 920 8.27 -37.09 -15.34
N PRO A 921 8.48 -36.95 -16.67
CA PRO A 921 9.76 -37.28 -17.28
C PRO A 921 10.85 -36.37 -16.70
N HIS A 922 11.81 -36.98 -16.00
CA HIS A 922 13.04 -36.32 -15.58
C HIS A 922 14.06 -36.52 -16.72
N ALA A 923 14.98 -35.58 -16.90
CA ALA A 923 16.18 -35.88 -17.68
C ALA A 923 17.12 -36.67 -16.77
N ASP A 924 17.68 -37.77 -17.25
CA ASP A 924 18.74 -38.51 -16.56
C ASP A 924 20.12 -38.08 -17.09
N ASP A 925 20.35 -36.77 -17.17
CA ASP A 925 21.67 -36.23 -17.47
C ASP A 925 22.64 -36.65 -16.33
N ASP A 926 23.83 -37.13 -16.69
CA ASP A 926 24.88 -37.38 -15.71
C ASP A 926 25.53 -36.04 -15.31
N VAL A 927 25.35 -35.66 -14.05
CA VAL A 927 25.80 -34.40 -13.46
C VAL A 927 26.46 -34.67 -12.13
N THR A 928 27.61 -34.05 -11.89
CA THR A 928 28.34 -34.18 -10.63
C THR A 928 27.74 -33.30 -9.53
N GLU A 929 27.78 -33.78 -8.29
CA GLU A 929 27.27 -33.04 -7.14
C GLU A 929 28.10 -31.76 -6.88
N PHE A 930 27.41 -30.64 -6.65
CA PHE A 930 28.04 -29.36 -6.30
C PHE A 930 28.33 -29.28 -4.80
N PRO A 931 29.45 -28.64 -4.38
CA PRO A 931 29.79 -28.43 -2.98
C PRO A 931 28.60 -27.91 -2.16
N THR A 932 28.27 -28.62 -1.08
CA THR A 932 27.05 -28.34 -0.32
C THR A 932 27.33 -27.50 0.92
N ILE A 933 26.49 -26.50 1.13
CA ILE A 933 26.48 -25.57 2.25
C ILE A 933 25.17 -25.78 3.01
N LEU A 934 25.27 -26.23 4.26
CA LEU A 934 24.11 -26.44 5.14
C LEU A 934 23.78 -25.15 5.89
N LEU A 935 22.49 -24.81 6.00
CA LEU A 935 21.96 -23.74 6.84
C LEU A 935 20.96 -24.33 7.85
N SER A 936 21.16 -24.02 9.14
CA SER A 936 20.29 -24.43 10.25
C SER A 936 20.43 -23.40 11.35
N HIS A 937 19.34 -22.86 11.91
CA HIS A 937 19.48 -21.87 12.99
C HIS A 937 20.25 -22.45 14.20
N ILE A 938 19.86 -23.63 14.69
CA ILE A 938 20.61 -24.33 15.75
C ILE A 938 21.90 -24.96 15.19
N PRO A 939 23.06 -24.79 15.85
CA PRO A 939 24.31 -25.47 15.46
C PRO A 939 24.26 -27.00 15.56
N LEU A 940 25.12 -27.66 14.80
CA LEU A 940 25.30 -29.11 14.78
C LEU A 940 25.90 -29.65 16.09
N TYR A 941 25.59 -30.92 16.41
CA TYR A 941 26.13 -31.58 17.60
C TYR A 941 27.65 -31.59 17.62
N ARG A 942 28.22 -31.02 18.69
CA ARG A 942 29.63 -31.07 19.05
C ARG A 942 29.77 -31.60 20.47
N ALA A 943 30.92 -32.17 20.81
CA ALA A 943 31.19 -32.61 22.18
C ALA A 943 31.23 -31.40 23.15
N PRO A 944 30.86 -31.57 24.44
CA PRO A 944 31.15 -30.58 25.48
C PRO A 944 32.63 -30.15 25.45
N GLY A 945 32.89 -28.91 25.85
CA GLY A 945 34.23 -28.33 25.86
C GLY A 945 34.94 -28.16 24.51
N THR A 946 34.35 -28.54 23.37
CA THR A 946 34.96 -28.34 22.04
C THR A 946 35.27 -26.85 21.82
N PRO A 947 36.55 -26.43 21.73
CA PRO A 947 36.91 -25.02 21.61
C PRO A 947 36.50 -24.44 20.24
N CYS A 948 36.25 -23.14 20.23
CA CYS A 948 35.90 -22.37 19.04
C CYS A 948 37.15 -21.75 18.38
N GLY A 949 37.04 -21.45 17.08
CA GLY A 949 38.08 -20.73 16.34
C GLY A 949 38.43 -19.33 16.90
N PRO A 950 39.56 -18.75 16.43
CA PRO A 950 40.23 -17.61 17.05
C PRO A 950 39.53 -16.25 16.96
N LEU A 951 38.35 -16.19 16.32
CA LEU A 951 37.53 -14.99 16.19
C LEU A 951 36.47 -14.85 17.31
N ARG A 952 36.38 -15.83 18.21
CA ARG A 952 35.48 -15.78 19.36
C ARG A 952 35.89 -14.70 20.37
N GLU A 953 34.95 -13.95 20.96
CA GLU A 953 35.26 -12.89 21.95
C GLU A 953 36.05 -13.37 23.18
N ARG A 954 35.97 -14.66 23.51
CA ARG A 954 36.66 -15.29 24.65
C ARG A 954 38.03 -15.89 24.30
N TRP A 955 38.57 -15.63 23.11
CA TRP A 955 39.93 -16.01 22.71
C TRP A 955 41.00 -15.13 23.42
N PRO A 956 42.23 -15.60 23.71
CA PRO A 956 42.76 -16.96 23.55
C PRO A 956 42.08 -17.99 24.47
N PRO A 957 42.18 -19.30 24.15
CA PRO A 957 41.65 -20.36 25.00
C PRO A 957 42.40 -20.40 26.34
N THR A 958 41.85 -21.13 27.31
CA THR A 958 42.46 -21.30 28.63
C THR A 958 43.86 -21.89 28.47
N PRO A 959 44.92 -21.22 28.97
CA PRO A 959 46.28 -21.69 28.77
C PRO A 959 46.51 -23.01 29.51
N PRO A 960 47.18 -24.00 28.88
CA PRO A 960 47.45 -25.27 29.53
C PRO A 960 48.44 -25.10 30.71
N PRO A 961 48.44 -26.00 31.69
CA PRO A 961 49.46 -26.05 32.73
C PRO A 961 50.87 -26.13 32.12
N ALA A 962 51.86 -25.51 32.77
CA ALA A 962 53.21 -25.41 32.24
C ALA A 962 53.81 -26.81 31.93
N GLY A 963 54.17 -27.03 30.66
CA GLY A 963 54.70 -28.31 30.16
C GLY A 963 53.67 -29.28 29.59
N GLN A 964 52.37 -28.93 29.55
CA GLN A 964 51.31 -29.73 28.94
C GLN A 964 50.92 -29.22 27.53
N PRO A 965 50.40 -30.08 26.64
CA PRO A 965 49.84 -29.66 25.35
C PRO A 965 48.60 -28.77 25.55
N PRO A 966 48.16 -28.03 24.52
CA PRO A 966 46.91 -27.27 24.55
C PRO A 966 45.71 -28.14 24.97
N LEU A 967 44.81 -27.57 25.76
CA LEU A 967 43.61 -28.28 26.22
C LEU A 967 42.71 -28.64 25.02
N GLU A 968 42.44 -29.94 24.82
CA GLU A 968 41.46 -30.42 23.84
C GLU A 968 40.01 -30.06 24.22
N HIS A 969 39.79 -29.71 25.49
CA HIS A 969 38.49 -29.38 26.11
C HIS A 969 38.63 -28.08 26.92
N ASP A 970 38.00 -26.99 26.47
CA ASP A 970 38.01 -25.67 27.12
C ASP A 970 36.60 -25.05 27.21
N ASP A 971 35.91 -25.30 28.32
CA ASP A 971 34.56 -24.78 28.60
C ASP A 971 34.46 -23.25 28.61
N ARG A 972 35.58 -22.52 28.77
CA ARG A 972 35.60 -21.05 28.68
C ARG A 972 35.42 -20.56 27.24
N ASN A 973 35.87 -21.37 26.26
CA ASN A 973 35.90 -21.02 24.85
C ASN A 973 34.88 -21.80 24.01
N ALA A 974 34.41 -22.96 24.48
CA ALA A 974 33.36 -23.77 23.85
C ALA A 974 31.97 -23.12 23.88
N ILE A 975 31.06 -23.52 22.98
CA ILE A 975 29.61 -23.31 23.20
C ILE A 975 29.16 -24.36 24.20
N ALA A 976 28.51 -23.92 25.28
CA ALA A 976 28.04 -24.81 26.34
C ALA A 976 26.89 -25.69 25.81
N VAL A 977 27.12 -27.00 25.72
CA VAL A 977 26.11 -28.01 25.34
C VAL A 977 25.08 -28.11 26.46
N ARG A 978 24.00 -27.33 26.34
CA ARG A 978 22.89 -27.21 27.30
C ARG A 978 21.58 -26.97 26.55
N GLY A 979 20.46 -27.25 27.22
CA GLY A 979 19.13 -26.85 26.82
C GLY A 979 18.32 -26.38 28.02
N GLY A 980 17.21 -25.70 27.75
CA GLY A 980 16.29 -25.18 28.76
C GLY A 980 14.85 -25.22 28.28
N TYR A 981 13.98 -24.43 28.89
CA TYR A 981 12.60 -24.30 28.43
C TYR A 981 12.57 -23.65 27.04
N GLN A 982 12.14 -24.42 26.03
CA GLN A 982 12.01 -24.00 24.63
C GLN A 982 13.30 -23.55 23.90
N TYR A 983 14.50 -23.96 24.34
CA TYR A 983 15.74 -23.78 23.57
C TYR A 983 16.78 -24.88 23.82
N GLN A 984 17.69 -25.09 22.87
CA GLN A 984 18.86 -25.97 23.00
C GLN A 984 20.01 -25.47 22.12
N ASN A 985 21.21 -25.34 22.71
CA ASN A 985 22.33 -24.62 22.08
C ASN A 985 23.01 -25.38 20.92
N VAL A 986 22.75 -26.69 20.78
CA VAL A 986 23.22 -27.55 19.68
C VAL A 986 22.21 -28.67 19.45
N LEU A 987 22.13 -29.20 18.22
CA LEU A 987 21.28 -30.36 17.92
C LEU A 987 21.76 -31.65 18.59
N ASN A 988 20.91 -32.68 18.62
CA ASN A 988 21.27 -34.02 19.09
C ASN A 988 22.23 -34.71 18.09
N ARG A 989 23.06 -35.63 18.61
CA ARG A 989 24.10 -36.32 17.81
C ARG A 989 23.51 -37.17 16.69
N GLU A 990 22.39 -37.83 16.97
CA GLU A 990 21.68 -38.74 16.07
C GLU A 990 21.02 -37.95 14.93
N ILE A 991 20.41 -36.81 15.25
CA ILE A 991 19.85 -35.88 14.26
C ILE A 991 20.95 -35.28 13.39
N THR A 992 22.09 -34.91 13.99
CA THR A 992 23.24 -34.37 13.26
C THR A 992 23.83 -35.41 12.29
N ALA A 993 23.92 -36.68 12.69
CA ALA A 993 24.32 -37.78 11.82
C ALA A 993 23.29 -38.01 10.69
N ASP A 994 21.99 -38.03 10.99
CA ASP A 994 20.91 -38.21 10.02
C ASP A 994 20.88 -37.11 8.94
N ILE A 995 21.09 -35.84 9.35
CA ILE A 995 21.27 -34.70 8.44
C ILE A 995 22.51 -34.91 7.56
N ALA A 996 23.66 -35.21 8.17
CA ALA A 996 24.92 -35.38 7.45
C ALA A 996 24.82 -36.49 6.39
N GLU A 997 24.29 -37.66 6.77
CA GLU A 997 24.12 -38.80 5.87
C GLU A 997 23.15 -38.48 4.73
N LYS A 998 21.98 -37.91 5.03
CA LYS A 998 20.91 -37.69 4.04
C LYS A 998 21.17 -36.54 3.08
N VAL A 999 21.83 -35.47 3.53
CA VAL A 999 22.13 -34.31 2.66
C VAL A 999 23.33 -34.58 1.74
N GLY A 1000 24.43 -35.17 2.24
CA GLY A 1000 25.64 -35.47 1.46
C GLY A 1000 26.49 -34.26 1.02
N ASP A 1001 27.79 -34.48 0.79
CA ASP A 1001 28.84 -33.50 0.42
C ASP A 1001 28.79 -32.16 1.16
N ILE A 1002 28.35 -32.16 2.42
CA ILE A 1002 28.36 -30.95 3.26
C ILE A 1002 29.81 -30.58 3.55
N ARG A 1003 30.27 -29.43 3.05
CA ARG A 1003 31.61 -28.89 3.30
C ARG A 1003 31.59 -27.81 4.36
N TYR A 1004 30.59 -26.95 4.28
CA TYR A 1004 30.34 -25.86 5.21
C TYR A 1004 28.96 -25.99 5.84
N ALA A 1005 28.84 -25.60 7.10
CA ALA A 1005 27.57 -25.36 7.77
C ALA A 1005 27.56 -23.94 8.36
N PHE A 1006 26.42 -23.26 8.32
CA PHE A 1006 26.23 -21.96 8.98
C PHE A 1006 25.01 -22.00 9.89
N SER A 1007 25.16 -21.44 11.08
CA SER A 1007 24.10 -21.35 12.09
C SER A 1007 23.92 -19.94 12.64
N GLY A 1008 22.78 -19.68 13.29
CA GLY A 1008 22.63 -18.50 14.16
C GLY A 1008 23.34 -18.71 15.50
N ASP A 1009 23.54 -17.61 16.22
CA ASP A 1009 23.86 -17.51 17.66
C ASP A 1009 23.70 -16.04 18.07
N ASP A 1010 22.93 -15.83 19.14
CA ASP A 1010 22.50 -14.52 19.60
C ASP A 1010 23.63 -13.74 20.32
N HIS A 1011 24.79 -14.37 20.59
CA HIS A 1011 25.84 -13.82 21.43
C HIS A 1011 27.25 -13.78 20.83
N ASP A 1012 27.76 -14.80 20.13
CA ASP A 1012 29.19 -14.94 19.85
C ASP A 1012 29.54 -15.71 18.55
N TYR A 1013 30.73 -15.46 18.01
CA TYR A 1013 31.22 -16.21 16.83
C TYR A 1013 31.87 -17.52 17.28
N CYS A 1014 31.55 -18.62 16.61
CA CYS A 1014 32.25 -19.90 16.82
C CYS A 1014 32.49 -20.63 15.50
N GLU A 1015 33.70 -21.16 15.34
CA GLU A 1015 34.08 -22.00 14.21
C GLU A 1015 34.57 -23.37 14.71
N VAL A 1016 34.06 -24.45 14.15
CA VAL A 1016 34.35 -25.84 14.54
C VAL A 1016 34.45 -26.73 13.29
N VAL A 1017 35.36 -27.71 13.28
CA VAL A 1017 35.44 -28.73 12.20
C VAL A 1017 35.00 -30.08 12.74
N HIS A 1018 33.80 -30.51 12.32
CA HIS A 1018 33.16 -31.76 12.72
C HIS A 1018 33.76 -32.97 11.99
N LYS A 1019 34.91 -33.45 12.49
CA LYS A 1019 35.61 -34.64 11.98
C LYS A 1019 34.83 -35.95 12.20
N ALA A 1020 33.85 -35.97 13.09
CA ALA A 1020 33.06 -37.15 13.45
C ALA A 1020 32.07 -37.60 12.36
N TYR A 1021 31.76 -36.74 11.38
CA TYR A 1021 30.89 -37.03 10.25
C TYR A 1021 31.70 -36.97 8.96
N THR A 1022 32.00 -38.13 8.37
CA THR A 1022 32.88 -38.26 7.20
C THR A 1022 32.19 -37.86 5.89
N ASN A 1023 31.75 -36.60 5.80
CA ASN A 1023 31.32 -35.96 4.56
C ASN A 1023 32.51 -35.25 3.89
N ALA A 1024 32.46 -35.13 2.55
CA ALA A 1024 33.38 -34.36 1.71
C ALA A 1024 34.90 -34.65 1.90
N GLY A 1025 35.26 -35.79 2.50
CA GLY A 1025 36.65 -36.22 2.73
C GLY A 1025 37.41 -35.48 3.85
N GLY A 1026 36.86 -34.42 4.44
CA GLY A 1026 37.55 -33.60 5.47
C GLY A 1026 36.76 -33.34 6.77
N GLY A 1027 35.48 -33.70 6.82
CA GLY A 1027 34.57 -33.29 7.90
C GLY A 1027 33.92 -31.93 7.65
N ILE A 1028 32.83 -31.64 8.38
CA ILE A 1028 32.00 -30.44 8.12
C ILE A 1028 32.58 -29.23 8.85
N ARG A 1029 32.91 -28.16 8.14
CA ARG A 1029 33.37 -26.88 8.73
C ARG A 1029 32.16 -26.00 9.07
N GLU A 1030 31.80 -25.97 10.33
CA GLU A 1030 30.70 -25.15 10.85
C GLU A 1030 31.18 -23.77 11.29
N ILE A 1031 30.43 -22.74 10.90
CA ILE A 1031 30.58 -21.36 11.37
C ILE A 1031 29.24 -20.90 11.93
N THR A 1032 29.21 -20.79 13.25
CA THR A 1032 28.13 -20.17 14.03
C THR A 1032 28.26 -18.64 13.92
N VAL A 1033 27.24 -18.02 13.33
CA VAL A 1033 27.21 -16.59 12.96
C VAL A 1033 26.58 -15.79 14.08
N LYS A 1034 27.39 -14.93 14.70
CA LYS A 1034 26.98 -13.96 15.73
C LYS A 1034 25.93 -12.97 15.23
N SER A 1035 24.96 -12.63 16.08
CA SER A 1035 23.88 -11.65 15.83
C SER A 1035 24.33 -10.31 15.22
N ILE A 1036 23.48 -9.77 14.34
CA ILE A 1036 23.52 -8.38 13.81
C ILE A 1036 23.02 -7.33 14.82
N SER A 1037 22.30 -7.76 15.86
CA SER A 1037 21.70 -6.90 16.86
C SER A 1037 22.68 -6.52 17.97
N TRP A 1038 22.54 -5.32 18.54
CA TRP A 1038 23.24 -4.92 19.78
C TRP A 1038 22.37 -5.13 21.03
N ALA A 1039 21.28 -5.91 20.89
CA ALA A 1039 20.42 -6.35 21.97
C ALA A 1039 21.16 -7.32 22.92
N MET A 1040 20.51 -7.64 24.04
CA MET A 1040 20.83 -8.71 25.00
C MET A 1040 22.25 -8.77 25.60
N GLY A 1041 23.14 -7.84 25.24
CA GLY A 1041 24.52 -7.74 25.74
C GLY A 1041 25.57 -7.72 24.64
N VAL A 1042 25.20 -7.92 23.37
CA VAL A 1042 26.11 -7.94 22.22
C VAL A 1042 26.72 -6.54 22.02
N ARG A 1043 28.01 -6.41 22.33
CA ARG A 1043 28.72 -5.13 22.23
C ARG A 1043 29.25 -4.83 20.83
N LEU A 1044 29.70 -5.86 20.11
CA LEU A 1044 30.22 -5.76 18.75
C LEU A 1044 29.44 -6.73 17.85
N PRO A 1045 28.26 -6.33 17.34
CA PRO A 1045 27.46 -7.17 16.46
C PRO A 1045 28.23 -7.51 15.18
N ALA A 1046 27.80 -8.54 14.46
CA ALA A 1046 28.49 -8.97 13.25
C ALA A 1046 27.54 -9.40 12.12
N VAL A 1047 28.12 -9.56 10.94
CA VAL A 1047 27.58 -10.42 9.87
C VAL A 1047 28.73 -11.23 9.27
N VAL A 1048 28.42 -12.38 8.65
CA VAL A 1048 29.43 -13.15 7.91
C VAL A 1048 29.27 -12.90 6.42
N LEU A 1049 30.35 -12.43 5.80
CA LEU A 1049 30.48 -12.22 4.37
C LEU A 1049 31.02 -13.49 3.71
N LEU A 1050 30.39 -13.89 2.62
CA LEU A 1050 30.72 -15.08 1.85
C LEU A 1050 30.99 -14.70 0.39
N SER A 1051 32.13 -15.13 -0.14
CA SER A 1051 32.51 -14.95 -1.55
C SER A 1051 32.60 -16.33 -2.19
N LEU A 1052 31.89 -16.52 -3.31
CA LEU A 1052 31.70 -17.82 -3.95
C LEU A 1052 32.19 -17.79 -5.40
N TRP A 1053 33.11 -18.68 -5.73
CA TRP A 1053 33.60 -18.88 -7.09
C TRP A 1053 33.87 -20.36 -7.35
N ASN A 1054 32.99 -21.00 -8.13
CA ASN A 1054 33.14 -22.38 -8.59
C ASN A 1054 32.91 -22.46 -10.12
N PRO A 1055 33.96 -22.32 -10.95
CA PRO A 1055 33.85 -22.42 -12.40
C PRO A 1055 33.77 -23.88 -12.84
N VAL A 1056 32.61 -24.32 -13.32
CA VAL A 1056 32.35 -25.72 -13.72
C VAL A 1056 32.22 -25.92 -15.24
N ASP A 1057 32.40 -27.16 -15.69
CA ASP A 1057 32.17 -27.62 -17.06
C ASP A 1057 30.69 -27.91 -17.35
N LEU A 1058 30.41 -28.49 -18.53
CA LEU A 1058 29.04 -28.78 -18.97
C LEU A 1058 28.32 -29.82 -18.08
N HIS A 1059 29.08 -30.68 -17.39
CA HIS A 1059 28.58 -31.76 -16.52
C HIS A 1059 28.66 -31.40 -15.03
N GLY A 1060 29.14 -30.20 -14.70
CA GLY A 1060 29.29 -29.71 -13.33
C GLY A 1060 30.65 -29.99 -12.67
N LYS A 1061 31.65 -30.48 -13.42
CA LYS A 1061 32.99 -30.76 -12.89
C LYS A 1061 33.80 -29.46 -12.83
N PRO A 1062 34.64 -29.23 -11.80
CA PRO A 1062 35.45 -28.01 -11.71
C PRO A 1062 36.44 -27.91 -12.88
N LYS A 1063 36.48 -26.76 -13.57
CA LYS A 1063 37.28 -26.54 -14.79
C LYS A 1063 38.78 -26.44 -14.53
N ASN A 1064 39.16 -25.72 -13.48
CA ASN A 1064 40.54 -25.50 -13.05
C ASN A 1064 40.54 -25.38 -11.52
N GLY A 1065 41.49 -26.04 -10.87
CA GLY A 1065 41.77 -25.83 -9.44
C GLY A 1065 41.11 -26.82 -8.47
N ASP A 1066 41.60 -26.74 -7.23
CA ASP A 1066 41.17 -27.56 -6.09
C ASP A 1066 39.81 -27.09 -5.53
N ALA A 1067 38.85 -28.03 -5.46
CA ALA A 1067 37.51 -27.80 -4.94
C ALA A 1067 37.45 -27.48 -3.43
N SER A 1068 38.58 -27.44 -2.71
CA SER A 1068 38.67 -26.87 -1.36
C SER A 1068 38.55 -25.34 -1.34
N LYS A 1069 38.86 -24.66 -2.47
CA LYS A 1069 39.00 -23.19 -2.54
C LYS A 1069 37.78 -22.43 -3.09
N THR A 1070 36.63 -23.07 -3.30
CA THR A 1070 35.48 -22.41 -3.96
C THR A 1070 34.72 -21.39 -3.09
N VAL A 1071 35.03 -21.32 -1.79
CA VAL A 1071 34.39 -20.44 -0.80
C VAL A 1071 35.46 -19.66 -0.04
N GLN A 1072 35.29 -18.33 0.06
CA GLN A 1072 36.07 -17.46 0.96
C GLN A 1072 35.14 -16.73 1.92
N ILE A 1073 35.60 -16.54 3.18
CA ILE A 1073 34.74 -16.15 4.30
C ILE A 1073 35.42 -15.04 5.11
N LYS A 1074 34.66 -14.01 5.51
CA LYS A 1074 35.13 -12.96 6.44
C LYS A 1074 34.00 -12.54 7.38
N GLN A 1075 34.29 -12.51 8.68
CA GLN A 1075 33.44 -11.84 9.66
C GLN A 1075 33.58 -10.31 9.50
N CYS A 1076 32.44 -9.62 9.39
CA CYS A 1076 32.35 -8.17 9.40
C CYS A 1076 31.84 -7.71 10.77
N LEU A 1077 32.65 -6.94 11.50
CA LEU A 1077 32.26 -6.37 12.79
C LEU A 1077 31.55 -5.02 12.58
N LEU A 1078 30.55 -4.75 13.42
CA LEU A 1078 29.64 -3.62 13.30
C LEU A 1078 29.86 -2.61 14.45
N PRO A 1079 29.33 -1.38 14.35
CA PRO A 1079 29.59 -0.31 15.32
C PRO A 1079 29.25 -0.65 16.78
N ASP A 1080 30.19 -0.35 17.70
CA ASP A 1080 29.93 -0.30 19.15
C ASP A 1080 29.03 0.91 19.47
N GLN A 1081 27.72 0.70 19.41
CA GLN A 1081 26.71 1.73 19.67
C GLN A 1081 26.79 2.24 21.12
N ILE A 1082 27.07 1.34 22.07
CA ILE A 1082 27.21 1.66 23.49
C ILE A 1082 28.45 2.54 23.72
N GLY A 1083 29.60 2.17 23.16
CA GLY A 1083 30.83 2.96 23.16
C GLY A 1083 30.67 4.32 22.47
N THR A 1084 29.79 4.43 21.49
CA THR A 1084 29.45 5.70 20.82
C THR A 1084 28.59 6.59 21.73
N PHE A 1085 27.56 6.05 22.38
CA PHE A 1085 26.78 6.76 23.40
C PHE A 1085 27.62 7.16 24.63
N LEU A 1086 28.58 6.33 25.05
CA LEU A 1086 29.54 6.69 26.12
C LEU A 1086 30.42 7.89 25.72
N LYS A 1087 30.87 7.97 24.46
CA LYS A 1087 31.61 9.15 23.94
C LYS A 1087 30.73 10.40 23.96
N TYR A 1088 29.44 10.31 23.60
CA TYR A 1088 28.50 11.42 23.73
C TYR A 1088 28.32 11.86 25.21
N ALA A 1089 28.21 10.90 26.13
CA ALA A 1089 28.07 11.18 27.57
C ALA A 1089 29.33 11.87 28.15
N LEU A 1090 30.53 11.45 27.76
CA LEU A 1090 31.79 12.08 28.13
C LEU A 1090 31.89 13.51 27.56
N LEU A 1091 31.52 13.73 26.30
CA LEU A 1091 31.45 15.06 25.69
C LEU A 1091 30.42 15.96 26.41
N PHE A 1092 29.31 15.40 26.89
CA PHE A 1092 28.32 16.14 27.69
C PHE A 1092 28.86 16.54 29.06
N GLY A 1093 29.55 15.64 29.76
CA GLY A 1093 30.26 15.96 31.00
C GLY A 1093 31.28 17.08 30.81
N LEU A 1094 32.12 16.98 29.78
CA LEU A 1094 33.09 18.03 29.41
C LEU A 1094 32.40 19.37 29.06
N THR A 1095 31.30 19.32 28.32
CA THR A 1095 30.47 20.49 27.97
C THR A 1095 29.95 21.19 29.23
N VAL A 1096 29.42 20.43 30.20
CA VAL A 1096 28.95 20.96 31.48
C VAL A 1096 30.09 21.60 32.28
N ILE A 1097 31.24 20.92 32.40
CA ILE A 1097 32.41 21.43 33.13
C ILE A 1097 32.93 22.74 32.49
N LEU A 1098 33.13 22.77 31.17
CA LEU A 1098 33.66 23.95 30.47
C LEU A 1098 32.71 25.16 30.54
N LEU A 1099 31.39 24.94 30.47
CA LEU A 1099 30.40 26.00 30.61
C LEU A 1099 30.29 26.50 32.05
N LEU A 1100 30.45 25.63 33.04
CA LEU A 1100 30.46 25.99 34.47
C LEU A 1100 31.72 26.79 34.83
N LEU A 1101 32.90 26.34 34.37
CA LEU A 1101 34.16 27.10 34.50
C LEU A 1101 34.06 28.48 33.83
N ARG A 1102 33.54 28.56 32.59
CA ARG A 1102 33.29 29.85 31.92
C ARG A 1102 32.37 30.76 32.74
N ALA A 1103 31.29 30.22 33.29
CA ALA A 1103 30.35 31.00 34.10
C ALA A 1103 30.99 31.54 35.39
N ILE A 1104 31.84 30.74 36.04
CA ILE A 1104 32.61 31.11 37.23
C ILE A 1104 33.64 32.21 36.90
N LEU A 1105 34.43 32.04 35.83
CA LEU A 1105 35.44 33.00 35.39
C LEU A 1105 34.83 34.37 34.99
N ILE A 1106 33.63 34.37 34.41
CA ILE A 1106 32.87 35.60 34.15
C ILE A 1106 32.44 36.28 35.46
N THR A 1107 32.01 35.53 36.49
CA THR A 1107 31.66 36.14 37.79
C THR A 1107 32.85 36.64 38.61
N PHE A 1108 34.04 36.07 38.41
CA PHE A 1108 35.29 36.60 38.98
C PHE A 1108 35.95 37.71 38.15
N GLY A 1109 35.32 38.14 37.04
CA GLY A 1109 35.83 39.24 36.20
C GLY A 1109 37.05 38.91 35.33
N VAL A 1110 37.49 37.64 35.32
CA VAL A 1110 38.65 37.17 34.53
C VAL A 1110 38.34 37.17 33.03
N ILE A 1111 37.05 37.10 32.65
CA ILE A 1111 36.59 37.14 31.26
C ILE A 1111 35.48 38.18 31.12
N SER A 1112 35.76 39.28 30.43
CA SER A 1112 34.77 40.34 30.15
C SER A 1112 33.72 39.92 29.12
N LEU A 1113 32.48 40.37 29.33
CA LEU A 1113 31.45 40.38 28.29
C LEU A 1113 31.78 41.47 27.26
N THR A 1114 31.57 41.20 25.97
CA THR A 1114 31.81 42.16 24.88
C THR A 1114 30.87 43.38 24.97
N PRO A 1115 31.27 44.58 24.50
CA PRO A 1115 30.68 45.85 24.94
C PRO A 1115 29.19 46.08 24.62
N GLU A 1116 28.56 46.93 25.44
CA GLU A 1116 27.27 47.57 25.13
C GLU A 1116 27.44 48.52 23.91
N PRO A 1117 26.45 48.63 22.99
CA PRO A 1117 26.44 49.68 21.97
C PRO A 1117 26.19 51.05 22.62
N LEU A 1118 26.79 52.12 22.06
CA LEU A 1118 26.71 53.47 22.63
C LEU A 1118 25.29 54.06 22.64
N GLN A 1119 25.08 55.03 23.53
CA GLN A 1119 23.85 55.80 23.68
C GLN A 1119 23.55 56.67 22.44
N SER A 1120 22.27 56.93 22.23
CA SER A 1120 21.74 57.82 21.19
C SER A 1120 22.07 59.30 21.44
N PRO A 1121 22.42 60.09 20.40
CA PRO A 1121 22.49 61.54 20.51
C PRO A 1121 21.07 62.16 20.51
N LEU A 1122 20.81 63.02 21.49
CA LEU A 1122 19.76 64.03 21.47
C LEU A 1122 20.36 65.36 20.97
N LEU A 1123 19.55 66.23 20.36
CA LEU A 1123 19.44 67.66 20.69
C LEU A 1123 18.30 68.33 19.84
N PRO A 1124 17.69 69.46 20.27
CA PRO A 1124 16.44 70.00 19.70
C PRO A 1124 16.56 71.44 19.12
N THR A 1125 15.44 71.96 18.60
CA THR A 1125 15.17 73.41 18.43
C THR A 1125 13.72 73.75 18.81
N THR A 1126 13.46 75.02 19.19
CA THR A 1126 12.17 75.57 19.68
C THR A 1126 11.56 76.55 18.64
N ASN A 1127 10.44 77.30 18.74
CA ASN A 1127 9.62 77.99 19.78
C ASN A 1127 8.14 78.02 19.27
N THR A 1128 7.01 77.92 20.00
CA THR A 1128 6.42 78.61 21.18
C THR A 1128 5.85 80.03 20.97
N SER A 1129 4.51 80.19 21.12
CA SER A 1129 3.88 81.43 21.65
C SER A 1129 2.40 81.21 22.07
N ALA A 1130 2.12 81.25 23.38
CA ALA A 1130 0.83 81.55 24.04
C ALA A 1130 1.09 81.69 25.56
N LYS A 1131 0.28 82.46 26.32
CA LYS A 1131 0.61 82.89 27.71
C LYS A 1131 -0.39 82.47 28.79
N ASN A 1132 0.13 82.49 30.04
CA ASN A 1132 -0.50 82.51 31.39
C ASN A 1132 -0.12 81.26 32.20
N ASN A 1133 0.68 81.30 33.29
CA ASN A 1133 1.27 82.39 34.12
C ASN A 1133 2.80 82.13 34.27
N HIS A 1134 3.74 83.08 34.12
CA HIS A 1134 4.16 84.21 35.01
C HIS A 1134 4.68 83.79 36.41
N ALA A 1135 5.84 84.23 36.95
CA ALA A 1135 6.92 85.15 36.48
C ALA A 1135 8.31 84.71 37.11
N ASN A 1136 9.53 85.18 36.76
CA ASN A 1136 10.10 86.54 36.65
C ASN A 1136 11.34 86.66 35.71
N TYR A 1137 11.50 87.83 35.04
CA TYR A 1137 12.68 88.66 34.63
C TYR A 1137 14.17 88.12 34.65
N ALA A 1138 15.13 88.54 33.78
CA ALA A 1138 15.22 89.62 32.74
C ALA A 1138 16.39 89.48 31.69
N SER A 1139 16.31 90.21 30.55
CA SER A 1139 17.40 90.86 29.74
C SER A 1139 18.47 90.01 28.96
N TYR A 1140 19.12 90.39 27.82
CA TYR A 1140 19.05 91.50 26.82
C TYR A 1140 19.88 91.19 25.50
N GLN A 1141 19.49 91.70 24.29
CA GLN A 1141 20.28 92.13 23.06
C GLN A 1141 21.46 91.25 22.44
N GLN A 1142 21.99 91.37 21.18
CA GLN A 1142 21.76 92.13 19.90
C GLN A 1142 22.56 91.56 18.65
N TYR A 1143 22.17 91.93 17.39
CA TYR A 1143 23.00 92.14 16.14
C TYR A 1143 23.79 90.96 15.43
N THR A 1144 24.20 90.94 14.12
CA THR A 1144 24.09 91.79 12.86
C THR A 1144 24.46 91.01 11.54
N HIS A 1145 23.98 91.47 10.35
CA HIS A 1145 24.48 91.42 8.91
C HIS A 1145 25.28 90.19 8.32
N GLU A 1146 24.85 89.52 7.22
CA GLU A 1146 25.10 89.71 5.74
C GLU A 1146 26.09 88.65 5.12
N ALA A 1147 26.23 88.36 3.80
CA ALA A 1147 25.74 88.95 2.53
C ALA A 1147 25.65 87.92 1.34
N GLN A 1148 25.05 88.32 0.19
CA GLN A 1148 25.23 87.85 -1.22
C GLN A 1148 24.79 86.40 -1.61
N SER A 1149 24.23 86.02 -2.80
CA SER A 1149 24.00 86.56 -4.18
C SER A 1149 25.06 86.20 -5.26
N SER A 1150 24.76 85.80 -6.50
CA SER A 1150 23.49 85.45 -7.21
C SER A 1150 23.69 84.82 -8.62
N ASN A 1151 22.61 84.26 -9.19
CA ASN A 1151 22.28 84.06 -10.63
C ASN A 1151 23.13 83.18 -11.62
N SER A 1152 22.47 82.12 -12.13
CA SER A 1152 22.26 81.71 -13.55
C SER A 1152 23.38 81.32 -14.57
N SER A 1153 22.95 80.43 -15.48
CA SER A 1153 23.12 80.39 -16.96
C SER A 1153 24.33 79.74 -17.71
N THR A 1154 23.96 78.78 -18.57
CA THR A 1154 24.39 78.50 -19.99
C THR A 1154 25.70 77.80 -20.40
N SER A 1155 25.55 76.89 -21.39
CA SER A 1155 26.51 76.43 -22.44
C SER A 1155 27.66 75.49 -22.05
N SER A 1156 28.19 74.58 -22.90
CA SER A 1156 27.78 74.11 -24.26
C SER A 1156 28.43 72.74 -24.63
N ASP A 1157 27.91 72.06 -25.67
CA ASP A 1157 28.41 70.78 -26.21
C ASP A 1157 29.63 70.89 -27.15
N ARG A 1158 30.35 69.76 -27.32
CA ARG A 1158 30.86 69.14 -28.59
C ARG A 1158 31.87 68.02 -28.27
N THR A 1159 32.03 66.91 -28.99
CA THR A 1159 31.64 66.45 -30.36
C THR A 1159 31.21 64.97 -30.32
N GLY A 1160 30.51 64.37 -31.30
CA GLY A 1160 29.79 64.88 -32.48
C GLY A 1160 29.32 63.73 -33.42
N THR A 1161 28.11 63.85 -34.02
CA THR A 1161 27.49 62.95 -35.06
C THR A 1161 27.26 61.47 -34.68
N LEU A 1162 26.13 60.75 -34.92
CA LEU A 1162 24.73 60.90 -35.43
C LEU A 1162 23.94 59.64 -34.88
N LEU A 1163 22.63 59.32 -35.03
CA LEU A 1163 21.44 59.80 -35.79
C LEU A 1163 20.10 59.32 -35.11
N SER A 1164 19.01 59.28 -35.88
CA SER A 1164 17.59 58.86 -35.67
C SER A 1164 17.26 57.46 -35.07
N ALA A 1165 16.04 57.15 -34.56
CA ALA A 1165 14.86 57.98 -34.15
C ALA A 1165 13.69 57.14 -33.50
N ARG A 1166 12.70 57.85 -32.89
CA ARG A 1166 11.30 57.45 -32.47
C ARG A 1166 11.16 56.50 -31.25
N THR A 1167 10.43 56.74 -30.13
CA THR A 1167 9.06 57.24 -29.76
C THR A 1167 7.94 56.17 -29.88
N SER A 1168 6.92 56.02 -29.00
CA SER A 1168 6.21 56.98 -28.09
C SER A 1168 5.50 56.34 -26.82
N GLN A 1169 4.56 57.09 -26.18
CA GLN A 1169 3.97 57.00 -24.80
C GLN A 1169 2.72 56.05 -24.66
N ALA A 1170 1.91 55.90 -23.57
CA ALA A 1170 1.41 56.84 -22.52
C ALA A 1170 0.81 56.22 -21.19
N ARG A 1171 0.06 57.05 -20.41
CA ARG A 1171 -0.52 56.83 -19.03
C ARG A 1171 -2.04 56.44 -19.06
N THR A 1172 -2.92 56.38 -18.02
CA THR A 1172 -3.14 57.02 -16.67
C THR A 1172 -4.27 56.22 -15.91
N GLN A 1173 -4.82 56.42 -14.67
CA GLN A 1173 -4.70 57.38 -13.54
C GLN A 1173 -5.04 56.74 -12.13
N LYS A 1174 -6.05 57.23 -11.36
CA LYS A 1174 -6.48 56.87 -9.97
C LYS A 1174 -7.88 57.44 -9.63
N TYR A 1175 -8.57 56.92 -8.60
CA TYR A 1175 -9.43 57.67 -7.62
C TYR A 1175 -9.61 56.89 -6.28
N SER A 1176 -10.31 57.45 -5.26
CA SER A 1176 -10.18 57.05 -3.83
C SER A 1176 -11.34 57.46 -2.88
N PHE A 1177 -11.23 57.12 -1.57
CA PHE A 1177 -11.99 57.57 -0.35
C PHE A 1177 -13.21 56.74 0.13
N PRO A 1178 -13.73 56.87 1.38
CA PRO A 1178 -13.08 57.03 2.72
C PRO A 1178 -13.71 56.16 3.86
N LEU A 1179 -13.38 56.42 5.14
CA LEU A 1179 -14.01 55.81 6.36
C LEU A 1179 -15.02 56.75 7.05
N VAL A 1180 -16.13 56.21 7.59
CA VAL A 1180 -17.04 56.80 8.63
C VAL A 1180 -17.53 55.68 9.57
N GLN A 1181 -18.08 55.98 10.76
CA GLN A 1181 -17.99 55.11 11.96
C GLN A 1181 -19.10 55.36 13.03
N HIS A 1182 -19.45 54.31 13.80
CA HIS A 1182 -20.26 54.26 15.06
C HIS A 1182 -21.81 54.47 15.08
N ALA A 1183 -22.48 53.44 15.64
CA ALA A 1183 -23.55 53.46 16.68
C ALA A 1183 -25.00 53.96 16.42
N GLY A 1184 -26.00 53.16 16.85
CA GLY A 1184 -27.35 53.64 17.20
C GLY A 1184 -28.52 52.62 17.18
N TYR A 1185 -29.31 52.59 18.27
CA TYR A 1185 -30.74 52.18 18.41
C TYR A 1185 -31.22 50.70 18.47
N ASN A 1186 -31.72 50.32 19.66
CA ASN A 1186 -33.11 49.99 20.05
C ASN A 1186 -34.05 49.16 19.13
N ALA A 1187 -35.04 48.39 19.63
CA ALA A 1187 -35.34 47.81 20.95
C ALA A 1187 -36.63 46.92 20.87
N ALA A 1188 -36.79 45.90 21.75
CA ALA A 1188 -38.04 45.21 22.16
C ALA A 1188 -37.69 43.87 22.88
N LYS A 1189 -38.42 43.37 23.89
CA LYS A 1189 -39.37 43.99 24.84
C LYS A 1189 -39.50 43.08 26.08
N ASP A 1190 -39.94 43.63 27.21
CA ASP A 1190 -39.90 43.02 28.55
C ASP A 1190 -41.07 42.07 28.87
N VAL A 1191 -40.79 40.98 29.59
CA VAL A 1191 -41.58 40.35 30.69
C VAL A 1191 -40.60 39.46 31.50
N ASP A 1192 -40.73 39.18 32.80
CA ASP A 1192 -40.89 39.98 34.03
C ASP A 1192 -40.69 38.99 35.22
N ASP A 1193 -40.53 39.49 36.45
CA ASP A 1193 -40.63 38.78 37.75
C ASP A 1193 -39.73 37.55 38.06
N GLY A 1194 -39.57 37.24 39.37
CA GLY A 1194 -39.07 35.94 39.87
C GLY A 1194 -37.99 35.99 40.96
N ASP A 1195 -38.33 36.48 42.17
CA ASP A 1195 -37.40 36.60 43.31
C ASP A 1195 -37.38 35.34 44.23
N TYR A 1196 -36.40 35.29 45.13
CA TYR A 1196 -36.23 34.46 46.33
C TYR A 1196 -35.79 32.98 46.27
N ASP A 1197 -34.60 32.79 46.89
CA ASP A 1197 -34.32 31.86 48.01
C ASP A 1197 -34.10 30.35 47.74
N HIS A 1198 -32.83 29.92 47.78
CA HIS A 1198 -32.30 29.31 49.02
C HIS A 1198 -30.76 29.27 49.07
N GLY A 1199 -30.21 29.47 50.27
CA GLY A 1199 -28.76 29.56 50.49
C GLY A 1199 -28.10 28.22 50.85
N GLY A 1200 -26.81 28.06 50.53
CA GLY A 1200 -25.99 27.03 51.18
C GLY A 1200 -24.77 26.50 50.41
N ASN A 1201 -23.59 27.01 50.79
CA ASN A 1201 -22.32 26.27 50.85
C ASN A 1201 -21.70 25.71 49.53
N GLY A 1202 -20.50 26.19 49.14
CA GLY A 1202 -19.74 25.61 48.01
C GLY A 1202 -18.70 26.55 47.38
N LYS A 1203 -17.44 26.44 47.82
CA LYS A 1203 -16.30 27.33 47.46
C LYS A 1203 -16.14 27.59 45.93
N SER A 1204 -15.76 28.82 45.59
CA SER A 1204 -15.79 29.37 44.23
C SER A 1204 -14.74 28.84 43.25
N LYS A 1205 -15.12 28.82 41.96
CA LYS A 1205 -14.24 28.51 40.81
C LYS A 1205 -13.24 29.66 40.56
N GLY A 1206 -12.04 29.32 40.08
CA GLY A 1206 -11.01 30.30 39.74
C GLY A 1206 -11.32 31.10 38.46
N ARG A 1207 -11.00 32.40 38.46
CA ARG A 1207 -11.10 33.27 37.27
C ARG A 1207 -10.01 32.94 36.25
N VAL A 1208 -10.41 32.69 35.00
CA VAL A 1208 -9.52 32.60 33.83
C VAL A 1208 -8.82 33.95 33.60
N LYS A 1209 -7.53 33.92 33.24
CA LYS A 1209 -6.79 35.12 32.79
C LYS A 1209 -6.66 35.13 31.27
N MET A 1210 -7.14 36.21 30.64
CA MET A 1210 -6.77 36.56 29.27
C MET A 1210 -5.25 36.72 29.15
N TYR A 1211 -4.63 36.08 28.16
CA TYR A 1211 -3.22 36.25 27.81
C TYR A 1211 -3.12 37.10 26.54
N GLY A 1212 -3.01 38.43 26.70
CA GLY A 1212 -3.16 39.37 25.59
C GLY A 1212 -2.48 40.73 25.72
N GLN A 1213 -1.46 40.89 26.59
CA GLN A 1213 -0.65 42.11 26.65
C GLN A 1213 0.79 41.82 27.10
N ALA A 1214 1.77 42.17 26.26
CA ALA A 1214 3.19 41.94 26.50
C ALA A 1214 3.92 43.24 26.91
N GLY A 1215 3.68 43.72 28.14
CA GLY A 1215 4.39 44.89 28.69
C GLY A 1215 5.89 44.62 28.91
N THR A 1216 6.75 45.46 28.33
CA THR A 1216 8.22 45.36 28.37
C THR A 1216 8.81 45.71 29.73
N ARG A 1217 8.78 44.77 30.68
CA ARG A 1217 9.47 44.93 31.98
C ARG A 1217 10.99 44.84 31.85
N VAL A 1218 11.67 45.98 32.05
CA VAL A 1218 13.13 46.08 32.17
C VAL A 1218 13.64 45.22 33.34
N GLY A 1219 14.57 44.30 33.06
CA GLY A 1219 15.13 43.40 34.07
C GLY A 1219 16.30 44.01 34.86
N LYS A 1220 16.25 43.95 36.19
CA LYS A 1220 17.36 44.38 37.07
C LYS A 1220 18.67 43.64 36.72
N LYS A 1221 19.79 44.37 36.55
CA LYS A 1221 21.12 43.79 36.28
C LYS A 1221 21.49 42.76 37.36
N ARG A 1222 21.83 41.53 36.96
CA ARG A 1222 22.13 40.39 37.87
C ARG A 1222 23.62 40.41 38.23
N LYS A 1223 23.95 40.16 39.51
CA LYS A 1223 25.33 40.08 40.04
C LYS A 1223 25.57 38.74 40.75
N GLY A 1224 26.84 38.36 40.93
CA GLY A 1224 27.28 37.18 41.70
C GLY A 1224 26.73 35.86 41.14
N VAL A 1225 26.45 34.88 42.01
CA VAL A 1225 25.98 33.52 41.67
C VAL A 1225 24.77 33.52 40.71
N ARG A 1226 23.87 34.52 40.82
CA ARG A 1226 22.70 34.67 39.93
C ARG A 1226 23.07 35.05 38.48
N LEU A 1227 24.29 35.54 38.24
CA LEU A 1227 24.85 35.77 36.91
C LEU A 1227 25.53 34.49 36.38
N ALA A 1228 26.36 33.81 37.18
CA ALA A 1228 26.97 32.53 36.82
C ALA A 1228 25.91 31.48 36.42
N TRP A 1229 24.88 31.29 37.27
CA TRP A 1229 23.80 30.35 36.97
C TRP A 1229 23.03 30.71 35.70
N TYR A 1230 22.92 32.00 35.37
CA TYR A 1230 22.28 32.45 34.15
C TYR A 1230 23.16 32.18 32.91
N GLU A 1231 24.46 32.50 32.96
CA GLU A 1231 25.39 32.24 31.85
C GLU A 1231 25.59 30.73 31.61
N PHE A 1232 25.74 29.94 32.66
CA PHE A 1232 25.80 28.48 32.57
C PHE A 1232 24.56 27.90 31.89
N ARG A 1233 23.36 28.22 32.40
CA ARG A 1233 22.09 27.72 31.85
C ARG A 1233 21.81 28.26 30.44
N SER A 1234 22.22 29.49 30.13
CA SER A 1234 22.12 30.13 28.81
C SER A 1234 23.05 29.48 27.78
N GLY A 1235 24.28 29.17 28.18
CA GLY A 1235 25.25 28.42 27.35
C GLY A 1235 24.79 26.99 27.11
N LEU A 1236 24.45 26.27 28.18
CA LEU A 1236 24.05 24.86 28.11
C LEU A 1236 22.79 24.68 27.26
N ALA A 1237 21.76 25.52 27.44
CA ALA A 1237 20.56 25.47 26.62
C ALA A 1237 20.84 25.73 25.12
N LYS A 1238 21.81 26.59 24.77
CA LYS A 1238 22.21 26.80 23.37
C LYS A 1238 22.89 25.57 22.78
N VAL A 1239 23.87 25.00 23.49
CA VAL A 1239 24.58 23.79 23.03
C VAL A 1239 23.61 22.62 22.90
N VAL A 1240 22.78 22.37 23.91
CA VAL A 1240 21.81 21.26 23.91
C VAL A 1240 20.76 21.44 22.82
N CYS A 1241 20.16 22.61 22.64
CA CYS A 1241 19.18 22.80 21.55
C CYS A 1241 19.82 22.65 20.15
N CYS A 1242 20.98 23.24 19.91
CA CYS A 1242 21.65 23.13 18.61
C CYS A 1242 22.19 21.71 18.32
N GLY A 1243 22.63 20.98 19.34
CA GLY A 1243 23.01 19.57 19.24
C GLY A 1243 21.80 18.66 18.99
N LEU A 1244 20.70 18.83 19.74
CA LEU A 1244 19.48 18.03 19.57
C LEU A 1244 18.80 18.25 18.22
N MET A 1245 18.74 19.49 17.71
CA MET A 1245 18.20 19.76 16.37
C MET A 1245 19.01 19.06 15.27
N TRP A 1246 20.34 19.09 15.38
CA TRP A 1246 21.24 18.40 14.44
C TRP A 1246 21.13 16.87 14.54
N TYR A 1247 21.05 16.34 15.77
CA TYR A 1247 20.85 14.92 16.03
C TYR A 1247 19.52 14.41 15.45
N VAL A 1248 18.41 15.11 15.71
CA VAL A 1248 17.09 14.74 15.16
C VAL A 1248 17.11 14.77 13.64
N TRP A 1249 17.80 15.74 13.02
CA TRP A 1249 17.99 15.76 11.56
C TRP A 1249 18.77 14.53 11.05
N LEU A 1250 19.91 14.20 11.67
CA LEU A 1250 20.72 13.00 11.34
C LEU A 1250 19.99 11.66 11.57
N VAL A 1251 18.96 11.66 12.42
CA VAL A 1251 18.14 10.49 12.75
C VAL A 1251 16.92 10.34 11.83
N TRP A 1252 16.41 11.43 11.23
CA TRP A 1252 15.16 11.41 10.45
C TRP A 1252 15.27 11.80 8.96
N GLY A 1253 16.28 12.54 8.52
CA GLY A 1253 16.29 13.15 7.18
C GLY A 1253 17.65 13.35 6.53
N GLY A 1254 18.66 12.56 6.92
CA GLY A 1254 19.97 12.50 6.28
C GLY A 1254 20.30 11.11 5.79
#